data_AF-A0A352T6Z8-F1
#
_entry.id   AF-A0A352T6Z8-F1
#
_cell.length_a   1.000
_cell.length_b   1.000
_cell.length_c   1.000
_cell.angle_alpha   90.00
_cell.angle_beta   90.00
_cell.angle_gamma   90.00
#
_symmetry.space_group_name_H-M   'P 1'
#
loop_
_entity.id
_entity.type
_entity.pdbx_description
1 polymer ?
#
loop_
_entity_poly.entity_id
_entity_poly.type
_entity_poly.pdbx_seq_one_letter_code
_entity_poly.pdbx_strand_id
1 'polypeptide(L)'
;MAELKRIVGKTYIGLLVCLLVFNMLILVSDKTDDLQVTYAYIEMLNTAEGVKSDSKLSTEAATIAWQEYFQKYEINGSDSSDKTAAAKQAREKLMQQAKYIDNYKGIIEDKRQTAILYATAGTYKKNSFEYNNLLKTQYDLSQIIDADVQLSNGLWLEKLYKNNYIHLLTLITCVYTVYMFFSERKNGLYHIVHTGQSGRGVLFVKRSIILLIQAVVTNVALYTESAVMLLNRYDGVKDLNVAAVSDEYFILTSGKLSRIQFLGLIILLSILANVVLSLVLWAILLCFGNVNIGLFFYCCICVADVVIYKVISAKSILQIFKYLNVYYLFFPNKAAEYFNWGCFNIAVSLLTTTIIVSVFIGILALFASAYISIRKYFTGKMNIVENAIELILTYIMRLMVKTNNFGKEVYKILISQGIIWILLLLAYIAANVEPSYGVIYDAKKSYMLGYYEKAEGLSYGTELIDIYNEYNDEYEDFLDNIDYSAEGAKTLLANRQDLFNTVKENFNYIKQMNEKGISAVVINPYEYTETIGNREWNNQELIAMINVIAAIVISCGFIAYEKKSMVKSLALTGMNRRKWLVKKLFIQSMLSLLFACITYGMYYKKLCGVYTYTNITAPLKSIMLFQNYIINPPIIVYIFIDFMIKYMFLLGIQMIMSVVSIYVKYSYCFIVGLVIILPQLLYMLGFKFMYKISIVKYMAFFRCWIESGRTMTVYWFLTGIIILVGIGATIYIMNVFQHKAVINKNDKERS
;
A
#
# COMPACT_ATOMS: atom_id res chain seq x y z
N MET A 1 -16.71 23.22 -26.66
CA MET A 1 -15.27 22.92 -26.93
C MET A 1 -14.31 23.75 -26.06
N ALA A 2 -14.45 25.08 -25.95
CA ALA A 2 -13.57 25.91 -25.11
C ALA A 2 -13.54 25.53 -23.61
N GLU A 3 -14.72 25.28 -23.00
CA GLU A 3 -14.81 24.87 -21.58
C GLU A 3 -14.14 23.51 -21.33
N LEU A 4 -14.33 22.56 -22.24
CA LEU A 4 -13.66 21.25 -22.18
C LEU A 4 -12.13 21.41 -22.25
N LYS A 5 -11.61 22.20 -23.19
CA LYS A 5 -10.17 22.45 -23.35
C LYS A 5 -9.53 23.12 -22.12
N ARG A 6 -10.30 23.95 -21.41
CA ARG A 6 -9.84 24.59 -20.16
C ARG A 6 -9.64 23.58 -19.04
N ILE A 7 -10.57 22.64 -18.92
CA ILE A 7 -10.58 21.64 -17.83
C ILE A 7 -9.65 20.48 -18.17
N VAL A 8 -9.78 19.95 -19.39
CA VAL A 8 -8.96 18.87 -19.96
C VAL A 8 -7.73 19.49 -20.64
N GLY A 9 -6.90 20.16 -19.84
CA GLY A 9 -5.62 20.73 -20.26
C GLY A 9 -4.45 19.79 -20.03
N LYS A 10 -3.22 20.28 -20.26
CA LYS A 10 -1.97 19.53 -20.01
C LYS A 10 -1.87 18.98 -18.58
N THR A 11 -2.43 19.69 -17.60
CA THR A 11 -2.46 19.28 -16.19
C THR A 11 -3.36 18.07 -15.96
N TYR A 12 -4.55 18.03 -16.58
CA TYR A 12 -5.45 16.89 -16.49
C TYR A 12 -4.84 15.66 -17.16
N ILE A 13 -4.27 15.83 -18.36
CA ILE A 13 -3.60 14.74 -19.08
C ILE A 13 -2.43 14.20 -18.25
N GLY A 14 -1.60 15.09 -17.69
CA GLY A 14 -0.52 14.70 -16.79
C GLY A 14 -1.02 13.94 -15.56
N LEU A 15 -2.12 14.38 -14.94
CA LEU A 15 -2.75 13.67 -13.82
C LEU A 15 -3.22 12.28 -14.23
N LEU A 16 -3.94 12.15 -15.34
CA LEU A 16 -4.44 10.86 -15.83
C LEU A 16 -3.29 9.90 -16.12
N VAL A 17 -2.23 10.36 -16.78
CA VAL A 17 -1.02 9.54 -17.02
C VAL A 17 -0.37 9.10 -15.71
N CYS A 18 -0.24 9.99 -14.73
CA CYS A 18 0.29 9.61 -13.40
C CYS A 18 -0.59 8.56 -12.71
N LEU A 19 -1.91 8.65 -12.82
CA LEU A 19 -2.84 7.69 -12.22
C LEU A 19 -2.82 6.34 -12.92
N LEU A 20 -2.71 6.31 -14.25
CA LEU A 20 -2.48 5.09 -15.03
C LEU A 20 -1.19 4.40 -14.57
N VAL A 21 -0.07 5.14 -14.56
CA VAL A 21 1.21 4.62 -14.05
C VAL A 21 1.05 4.07 -12.63
N PHE A 22 0.42 4.82 -11.73
CA PHE A 22 0.19 4.38 -10.34
C PHE A 22 -0.68 3.13 -10.23
N ASN A 23 -1.71 3.00 -11.08
CA ASN A 23 -2.54 1.80 -11.16
C ASN A 23 -1.73 0.58 -11.62
N MET A 24 -0.88 0.75 -12.64
CA MET A 24 0.09 -0.29 -13.03
C MET A 24 0.99 -0.68 -11.86
N LEU A 25 1.49 0.31 -11.09
CA LEU A 25 2.36 0.04 -9.94
C LEU A 25 1.68 -0.89 -8.93
N ILE A 26 0.41 -0.59 -8.61
CA ILE A 26 -0.39 -1.34 -7.64
C ILE A 26 -0.56 -2.79 -8.10
N LEU A 27 -1.00 -2.99 -9.34
CA LEU A 27 -1.26 -4.34 -9.90
C LEU A 27 -0.01 -5.22 -9.95
N VAL A 28 1.16 -4.62 -10.17
CA VAL A 28 2.41 -5.40 -10.21
C VAL A 28 2.95 -5.67 -8.80
N SER A 29 2.74 -4.75 -7.85
CA SER A 29 3.16 -4.89 -6.46
C SER A 29 2.34 -5.88 -5.63
N ASP A 30 1.14 -6.25 -6.11
CA ASP A 30 0.28 -7.23 -5.45
C ASP A 30 0.93 -8.63 -5.48
N LYS A 31 1.49 -9.03 -4.34
CA LYS A 31 2.16 -10.32 -4.10
C LYS A 31 1.22 -11.35 -3.46
N THR A 32 -0.08 -11.25 -3.69
CA THR A 32 -1.07 -12.13 -3.04
C THR A 32 -0.90 -13.62 -3.38
N ASP A 33 -0.27 -13.97 -4.51
CA ASP A 33 -0.04 -15.37 -4.89
C ASP A 33 1.45 -15.67 -5.08
N ASP A 34 1.85 -16.90 -4.71
CA ASP A 34 3.12 -17.46 -5.14
C ASP A 34 3.12 -17.56 -6.68
N LEU A 35 4.04 -16.81 -7.30
CA LEU A 35 4.20 -16.76 -8.75
C LEU A 35 4.47 -18.15 -9.33
N GLN A 36 5.16 -19.03 -8.59
CA GLN A 36 5.45 -20.38 -9.06
C GLN A 36 4.20 -21.24 -9.12
N VAL A 37 3.35 -21.18 -8.09
CA VAL A 37 2.05 -21.89 -8.04
C VAL A 37 1.17 -21.42 -9.19
N THR A 38 1.13 -20.11 -9.43
CA THR A 38 0.24 -19.54 -10.44
C THR A 38 0.65 -19.93 -11.86
N TYR A 39 1.94 -19.90 -12.18
CA TYR A 39 2.40 -20.34 -13.50
C TYR A 39 2.19 -21.84 -13.71
N ALA A 40 2.49 -22.66 -12.71
CA ALA A 40 2.23 -24.10 -12.78
C ALA A 40 0.74 -24.39 -13.02
N TYR A 41 -0.14 -23.68 -12.30
CA TYR A 41 -1.59 -23.81 -12.46
C TYR A 41 -2.06 -23.43 -13.87
N ILE A 42 -1.60 -22.30 -14.41
CA ILE A 42 -1.98 -21.83 -15.76
C ILE A 42 -1.51 -22.83 -16.82
N GLU A 43 -0.28 -23.34 -16.73
CA GLU A 43 0.23 -24.33 -17.69
C GLU A 43 -0.62 -25.61 -17.66
N MET A 44 -0.91 -26.15 -16.48
CA MET A 44 -1.76 -27.33 -16.35
C MET A 44 -3.20 -27.07 -16.84
N LEU A 45 -3.77 -25.90 -16.57
CA LEU A 45 -5.12 -25.55 -17.01
C LEU A 45 -5.22 -25.47 -18.54
N ASN A 46 -4.26 -24.80 -19.19
CA ASN A 46 -4.17 -24.72 -20.65
C ASN A 46 -4.06 -26.10 -21.30
N THR A 47 -3.28 -27.02 -20.70
CA THR A 47 -3.20 -28.41 -21.16
C THR A 47 -4.54 -29.14 -20.96
N ALA A 48 -5.20 -28.95 -19.82
CA ALA A 48 -6.50 -29.57 -19.53
C ALA A 48 -7.57 -29.12 -20.54
N GLU A 49 -7.59 -27.83 -20.90
CA GLU A 49 -8.48 -27.29 -21.94
C GLU A 49 -8.21 -27.92 -23.31
N GLY A 50 -6.93 -28.10 -23.68
CA GLY A 50 -6.55 -28.72 -24.96
C GLY A 50 -6.85 -30.22 -25.05
N VAL A 51 -6.89 -30.92 -23.91
CA VAL A 51 -7.20 -32.36 -23.82
C VAL A 51 -8.72 -32.62 -23.74
N LYS A 52 -9.50 -31.60 -23.38
CA LYS A 52 -10.95 -31.72 -23.18
C LYS A 52 -11.66 -31.95 -24.53
N SER A 53 -12.26 -33.12 -24.68
CA SER A 53 -13.24 -33.44 -25.73
C SER A 53 -14.65 -33.42 -25.16
N ASP A 54 -15.69 -33.28 -26.00
CA ASP A 54 -17.11 -33.26 -25.59
C ASP A 54 -17.55 -34.48 -24.75
N SER A 55 -16.76 -35.54 -24.73
CA SER A 55 -17.05 -36.82 -24.05
C SER A 55 -16.32 -37.03 -22.71
N LYS A 56 -15.40 -36.15 -22.29
CA LYS A 56 -14.59 -36.33 -21.07
C LYS A 56 -15.02 -35.41 -19.94
N LEU A 57 -15.01 -35.93 -18.71
CA LEU A 57 -15.20 -35.13 -17.50
C LEU A 57 -14.02 -34.16 -17.32
N SER A 58 -14.27 -32.98 -16.75
CA SER A 58 -13.25 -31.96 -16.50
C SER A 58 -12.18 -32.48 -15.53
N THR A 59 -12.56 -33.34 -14.59
CA THR A 59 -11.65 -34.03 -13.65
C THR A 59 -10.70 -35.01 -14.34
N GLU A 60 -11.13 -35.69 -15.40
CA GLU A 60 -10.26 -36.56 -16.20
C GLU A 60 -9.25 -35.74 -17.00
N ALA A 61 -9.70 -34.67 -17.66
CA ALA A 61 -8.83 -33.75 -18.39
C ALA A 61 -7.79 -33.07 -17.47
N ALA A 62 -8.22 -32.61 -16.29
CA ALA A 62 -7.33 -32.08 -15.26
C ALA A 62 -6.31 -33.14 -14.79
N THR A 63 -6.73 -34.40 -14.67
CA THR A 63 -5.86 -35.50 -14.22
C THR A 63 -4.72 -35.77 -15.21
N ILE A 64 -5.05 -35.83 -16.49
CA ILE A 64 -4.06 -35.97 -17.57
C ILE A 64 -3.08 -34.78 -17.55
N ALA A 65 -3.61 -33.56 -17.44
CA ALA A 65 -2.80 -32.36 -17.52
C ALA A 65 -1.78 -32.19 -16.38
N TRP A 66 -2.17 -32.45 -15.12
CA TRP A 66 -1.19 -32.35 -14.02
C TRP A 66 -0.18 -33.50 -14.05
N GLN A 67 -0.57 -34.70 -14.53
CA GLN A 67 0.37 -35.81 -14.69
C GLN A 67 1.44 -35.51 -15.76
N GLU A 68 1.03 -34.96 -16.90
CA GLU A 68 1.94 -34.51 -17.95
C GLU A 68 2.90 -33.43 -17.44
N TYR A 69 2.40 -32.46 -16.66
CA TYR A 69 3.24 -31.44 -16.04
C TYR A 69 4.27 -32.05 -15.08
N PHE A 70 3.84 -32.97 -14.21
CA PHE A 70 4.74 -33.61 -13.23
C PHE A 70 5.82 -34.44 -13.92
N GLN A 71 5.49 -35.13 -15.01
CA GLN A 71 6.46 -35.86 -15.83
C GLN A 71 7.43 -34.91 -16.55
N LYS A 72 6.91 -33.86 -17.20
CA LYS A 72 7.70 -32.88 -17.96
C LYS A 72 8.75 -32.17 -17.10
N TYR A 73 8.45 -31.95 -15.82
CA TYR A 73 9.33 -31.24 -14.89
C TYR A 73 9.96 -32.16 -13.81
N GLU A 74 9.89 -33.48 -13.98
CA GLU A 74 10.51 -34.49 -13.09
C GLU A 74 10.15 -34.33 -11.60
N ILE A 75 8.90 -33.99 -11.30
CA ILE A 75 8.44 -33.68 -9.94
C ILE A 75 8.17 -34.96 -9.16
N ASN A 76 8.96 -35.23 -8.12
CA ASN A 76 8.79 -36.41 -7.27
C ASN A 76 7.88 -36.11 -6.06
N GLY A 77 6.87 -36.96 -5.81
CA GLY A 77 5.87 -36.73 -4.76
C GLY A 77 6.41 -36.72 -3.34
N SER A 78 7.58 -37.32 -3.09
CA SER A 78 8.28 -37.36 -1.80
C SER A 78 9.25 -36.19 -1.57
N ASP A 79 9.52 -35.38 -2.59
CA ASP A 79 10.43 -34.24 -2.51
C ASP A 79 9.77 -33.03 -1.81
N SER A 80 10.57 -32.30 -1.02
CA SER A 80 10.18 -31.15 -0.21
C SER A 80 10.66 -29.80 -0.77
N SER A 81 11.21 -29.78 -1.99
CA SER A 81 11.63 -28.54 -2.64
C SER A 81 10.45 -27.58 -2.89
N ASP A 82 10.74 -26.27 -2.88
CA ASP A 82 9.74 -25.21 -3.11
C ASP A 82 8.99 -25.38 -4.43
N LYS A 83 9.66 -25.88 -5.48
CA LYS A 83 9.06 -26.18 -6.79
C LYS A 83 8.03 -27.30 -6.71
N THR A 84 8.36 -28.37 -5.99
CA THR A 84 7.46 -29.51 -5.78
C THR A 84 6.26 -29.12 -4.93
N ALA A 85 6.46 -28.29 -3.90
CA ALA A 85 5.37 -27.72 -3.10
C ALA A 85 4.44 -26.85 -3.96
N ALA A 86 4.99 -25.98 -4.81
CA ALA A 86 4.22 -25.11 -5.69
C ALA A 86 3.38 -25.90 -6.72
N ALA A 87 3.96 -26.94 -7.32
CA ALA A 87 3.26 -27.80 -8.27
C ALA A 87 2.13 -28.64 -7.62
N LYS A 88 2.34 -29.10 -6.36
CA LYS A 88 1.29 -29.77 -5.58
C LYS A 88 0.11 -28.84 -5.31
N GLN A 89 0.37 -27.60 -4.89
CA GLN A 89 -0.68 -26.59 -4.68
C GLN A 89 -1.41 -26.23 -5.99
N ALA A 90 -0.68 -26.10 -7.09
CA ALA A 90 -1.29 -25.85 -8.42
C ALA A 90 -2.22 -26.98 -8.84
N ARG A 91 -1.80 -28.24 -8.65
CA ARG A 91 -2.62 -29.43 -8.90
C ARG A 91 -3.90 -29.42 -8.05
N GLU A 92 -3.79 -29.11 -6.75
CA GLU A 92 -4.96 -29.04 -5.87
C GLU A 92 -5.98 -28.02 -6.37
N LYS A 93 -5.50 -26.82 -6.74
CA LYS A 93 -6.34 -25.74 -7.28
C LYS A 93 -7.04 -26.16 -8.58
N LEU A 94 -6.33 -26.79 -9.51
CA LEU A 94 -6.90 -27.29 -10.76
C LEU A 94 -7.96 -28.37 -10.52
N MET A 95 -7.66 -29.34 -9.65
CA MET A 95 -8.60 -30.42 -9.33
C MET A 95 -9.85 -29.91 -8.61
N GLN A 96 -9.72 -28.89 -7.76
CA GLN A 96 -10.87 -28.23 -7.14
C GLN A 96 -11.77 -27.57 -8.19
N GLN A 97 -11.19 -26.80 -9.11
CA GLN A 97 -11.96 -26.17 -10.19
C GLN A 97 -12.63 -27.21 -11.09
N ALA A 98 -11.93 -28.27 -11.48
CA ALA A 98 -12.49 -29.35 -12.31
C ALA A 98 -13.66 -30.06 -11.62
N LYS A 99 -13.54 -30.39 -10.33
CA LYS A 99 -14.62 -30.97 -9.54
C LYS A 99 -15.83 -30.05 -9.41
N TYR A 100 -15.59 -28.74 -9.26
CA TYR A 100 -16.65 -27.75 -9.22
C TYR A 100 -17.44 -27.71 -10.53
N ILE A 101 -16.75 -27.72 -11.68
CA ILE A 101 -17.40 -27.72 -13.00
C ILE A 101 -18.23 -28.99 -13.22
N ASP A 102 -17.64 -30.17 -13.00
CA ASP A 102 -18.32 -31.45 -13.22
C ASP A 102 -19.57 -31.62 -12.33
N ASN A 103 -19.55 -31.08 -11.11
CA ASN A 103 -20.64 -31.18 -10.14
C ASN A 103 -21.50 -29.90 -10.05
N TYR A 104 -21.30 -28.92 -10.92
CA TYR A 104 -21.90 -27.58 -10.78
C TYR A 104 -23.40 -27.62 -10.54
N LYS A 105 -24.13 -28.33 -11.40
CA LYS A 105 -25.59 -28.44 -11.31
C LYS A 105 -26.04 -29.09 -10.00
N GLY A 106 -25.33 -30.12 -9.53
CA GLY A 106 -25.58 -30.75 -8.24
C GLY A 106 -25.35 -29.79 -7.07
N ILE A 107 -24.24 -29.03 -7.09
CA ILE A 107 -23.91 -28.03 -6.06
C ILE A 107 -25.00 -26.95 -5.96
N ILE A 108 -25.47 -26.43 -7.10
CA ILE A 108 -26.54 -25.42 -7.14
C ILE A 108 -27.86 -26.02 -6.64
N GLU A 109 -28.20 -27.24 -7.05
CA GLU A 109 -29.42 -27.91 -6.65
C GLU A 109 -29.44 -28.23 -5.15
N ASP A 110 -28.32 -28.68 -4.58
CA ASP A 110 -28.17 -28.94 -3.14
C ASP A 110 -28.35 -27.64 -2.34
N LYS A 111 -27.71 -26.55 -2.77
CA LYS A 111 -27.89 -25.22 -2.14
C LYS A 111 -29.34 -24.76 -2.22
N ARG A 112 -30.01 -25.00 -3.35
CA ARG A 112 -31.41 -24.65 -3.57
C ARG A 112 -32.34 -25.46 -2.67
N GLN A 113 -32.16 -26.78 -2.60
CA GLN A 113 -32.94 -27.68 -1.74
C GLN A 113 -32.72 -27.36 -0.26
N THR A 114 -31.49 -27.04 0.13
CA THR A 114 -31.17 -26.58 1.49
C THR A 114 -31.93 -25.31 1.86
N ALA A 115 -31.98 -24.33 0.96
CA ALA A 115 -32.77 -23.10 1.17
C ALA A 115 -34.27 -23.39 1.33
N ILE A 116 -34.83 -24.30 0.53
CA ILE A 116 -36.23 -24.74 0.63
C ILE A 116 -36.48 -25.45 1.97
N LEU A 117 -35.59 -26.36 2.37
CA LEU A 117 -35.69 -27.09 3.63
C LEU A 117 -35.73 -26.12 4.82
N TYR A 118 -34.80 -25.15 4.89
CA TYR A 118 -34.80 -24.15 5.95
C TYR A 118 -36.04 -23.24 5.94
N ALA A 119 -36.56 -22.91 4.75
CA ALA A 119 -37.78 -22.12 4.64
C ALA A 119 -39.03 -22.92 5.09
N THR A 120 -39.06 -24.23 4.84
CA THR A 120 -40.20 -25.12 5.14
C THR A 120 -40.19 -25.72 6.53
N ALA A 121 -39.02 -25.78 7.19
CA ALA A 121 -38.83 -26.34 8.54
C ALA A 121 -39.54 -25.57 9.67
N GLY A 122 -40.22 -24.45 9.39
CA GLY A 122 -40.97 -23.67 10.38
C GLY A 122 -40.10 -22.89 11.38
N THR A 123 -38.78 -22.91 11.22
CA THR A 123 -37.80 -22.23 12.09
C THR A 123 -37.92 -20.71 12.05
N TYR A 124 -38.37 -20.16 10.92
CA TYR A 124 -38.55 -18.71 10.72
C TYR A 124 -40.03 -18.37 10.55
N LYS A 125 -40.45 -17.25 11.15
CA LYS A 125 -41.82 -16.76 11.01
C LYS A 125 -42.11 -16.47 9.53
N LYS A 126 -43.26 -16.91 9.02
CA LYS A 126 -43.71 -16.55 7.67
C LYS A 126 -43.69 -15.02 7.49
N ASN A 127 -43.19 -14.57 6.35
CA ASN A 127 -42.94 -13.16 6.01
C ASN A 127 -41.84 -12.47 6.85
N SER A 128 -41.03 -13.18 7.65
CA SER A 128 -39.82 -12.57 8.23
C SER A 128 -38.76 -12.31 7.16
N PHE A 129 -37.76 -11.49 7.49
CA PHE A 129 -36.62 -11.25 6.61
C PHE A 129 -35.87 -12.54 6.27
N GLU A 130 -35.60 -13.40 7.26
CA GLU A 130 -34.88 -14.66 7.08
C GLU A 130 -35.62 -15.60 6.13
N TYR A 131 -36.94 -15.73 6.31
CA TYR A 131 -37.79 -16.51 5.43
C TYR A 131 -37.75 -15.98 3.98
N ASN A 132 -37.95 -14.66 3.79
CA ASN A 132 -37.96 -14.06 2.46
C ASN A 132 -36.56 -14.04 1.80
N ASN A 133 -35.49 -13.97 2.58
CA ASN A 133 -34.13 -14.11 2.10
C ASN A 133 -33.85 -15.52 1.55
N LEU A 134 -34.37 -16.56 2.22
CA LEU A 134 -34.26 -17.95 1.74
C LEU A 134 -35.02 -18.13 0.42
N LEU A 135 -36.24 -17.62 0.30
CA LEU A 135 -37.02 -17.64 -0.94
C LEU A 135 -36.32 -16.90 -2.08
N LYS A 136 -35.77 -15.71 -1.80
CA LYS A 136 -34.99 -14.96 -2.79
C LYS A 136 -33.73 -15.72 -3.21
N THR A 137 -33.02 -16.33 -2.27
CA THR A 137 -31.81 -17.12 -2.57
C THR A 137 -32.14 -18.34 -3.42
N GLN A 138 -33.26 -19.02 -3.14
CA GLN A 138 -33.77 -20.11 -3.97
C GLN A 138 -34.05 -19.63 -5.40
N TYR A 139 -34.66 -18.46 -5.55
CA TYR A 139 -34.92 -17.85 -6.86
C TYR A 139 -33.62 -17.47 -7.57
N ASP A 140 -32.67 -16.81 -6.90
CA ASP A 140 -31.40 -16.39 -7.50
C ASP A 140 -30.57 -17.61 -7.96
N LEU A 141 -30.59 -18.72 -7.19
CA LEU A 141 -29.97 -20.00 -7.57
C LEU A 141 -30.64 -20.65 -8.78
N SER A 142 -31.98 -20.58 -8.90
CA SER A 142 -32.68 -21.14 -10.06
C SER A 142 -32.36 -20.37 -11.35
N GLN A 143 -31.97 -19.10 -11.25
CA GLN A 143 -31.52 -18.30 -12.38
C GLN A 143 -30.14 -18.69 -12.90
N ILE A 144 -29.36 -19.53 -12.21
CA ILE A 144 -28.00 -19.89 -12.65
C ILE A 144 -27.81 -21.40 -12.85
N ILE A 145 -28.79 -22.23 -12.46
CA ILE A 145 -28.67 -23.69 -12.48
C ILE A 145 -28.31 -24.29 -13.85
N ASP A 146 -28.76 -23.66 -14.93
CA ASP A 146 -28.49 -24.08 -16.32
C ASP A 146 -27.48 -23.12 -17.01
N ALA A 147 -26.54 -22.55 -16.25
CA ALA A 147 -25.43 -21.79 -16.83
C ALA A 147 -24.43 -22.75 -17.50
N ASP A 148 -23.90 -22.35 -18.67
CA ASP A 148 -22.87 -23.09 -19.39
C ASP A 148 -21.50 -22.85 -18.73
N VAL A 149 -21.14 -23.75 -17.80
CA VAL A 149 -19.89 -23.68 -17.04
C VAL A 149 -18.78 -24.45 -17.72
N GLN A 150 -17.58 -23.86 -17.77
CA GLN A 150 -16.44 -24.44 -18.47
C GLN A 150 -15.17 -24.37 -17.61
N LEU A 151 -14.41 -25.47 -17.57
CA LEU A 151 -13.06 -25.47 -16.99
C LEU A 151 -12.19 -24.54 -17.85
N SER A 152 -11.89 -23.35 -17.32
CA SER A 152 -11.27 -22.25 -18.05
C SER A 152 -10.63 -21.22 -17.12
N ASN A 153 -9.84 -20.29 -17.65
CA ASN A 153 -9.07 -19.35 -16.83
C ASN A 153 -9.76 -18.00 -16.56
N GLY A 154 -10.38 -17.87 -15.38
CA GLY A 154 -10.96 -16.61 -14.89
C GLY A 154 -10.12 -15.82 -13.87
N LEU A 155 -8.88 -16.24 -13.59
CA LEU A 155 -8.08 -15.68 -12.50
C LEU A 155 -7.83 -14.17 -12.66
N TRP A 156 -7.66 -13.71 -13.90
CA TRP A 156 -7.47 -12.29 -14.20
C TRP A 156 -8.66 -11.43 -13.73
N LEU A 157 -9.89 -11.94 -13.86
CA LEU A 157 -11.12 -11.24 -13.49
C LEU A 157 -11.27 -11.20 -11.98
N GLU A 158 -10.94 -12.30 -11.28
CA GLU A 158 -10.92 -12.35 -9.82
C GLU A 158 -9.93 -11.32 -9.25
N LYS A 159 -8.70 -11.27 -9.79
CA LYS A 159 -7.69 -10.28 -9.37
C LYS A 159 -8.10 -8.85 -9.67
N LEU A 160 -8.72 -8.60 -10.83
CA LEU A 160 -9.27 -7.30 -11.17
C LEU A 160 -10.38 -6.89 -10.20
N TYR A 161 -11.30 -7.81 -9.91
CA TYR A 161 -12.43 -7.58 -9.01
C TYR A 161 -12.00 -7.27 -7.58
N LYS A 162 -10.91 -7.90 -7.11
CA LYS A 162 -10.31 -7.65 -5.79
C LYS A 162 -9.55 -6.31 -5.71
N ASN A 163 -9.19 -5.70 -6.84
CA ASN A 163 -8.45 -4.44 -6.87
C ASN A 163 -9.35 -3.23 -6.55
N ASN A 164 -9.51 -2.94 -5.25
CA ASN A 164 -10.29 -1.79 -4.76
C ASN A 164 -9.69 -0.42 -5.13
N TYR A 165 -8.43 -0.34 -5.54
CA TYR A 165 -7.75 0.94 -5.77
C TYR A 165 -8.26 1.66 -7.03
N ILE A 166 -8.67 0.93 -8.06
CA ILE A 166 -9.18 1.52 -9.32
C ILE A 166 -10.33 2.50 -9.05
N HIS A 167 -11.23 2.15 -8.13
CA HIS A 167 -12.35 3.01 -7.75
C HIS A 167 -11.91 4.34 -7.13
N LEU A 168 -10.87 4.32 -6.30
CA LEU A 168 -10.32 5.54 -5.69
C LEU A 168 -9.56 6.39 -6.71
N LEU A 169 -8.80 5.77 -7.61
CA LEU A 169 -8.03 6.48 -8.64
C LEU A 169 -8.95 7.19 -9.64
N THR A 170 -10.02 6.52 -10.07
CA THR A 170 -11.01 7.13 -10.95
C THR A 170 -11.69 8.34 -10.30
N LEU A 171 -12.01 8.27 -9.00
CA LEU A 171 -12.62 9.39 -8.26
C LEU A 171 -11.72 10.64 -8.19
N ILE A 172 -10.40 10.50 -8.09
CA ILE A 172 -9.45 11.65 -8.03
C ILE A 172 -9.61 12.58 -9.23
N THR A 173 -9.78 12.01 -10.43
CA THR A 173 -9.97 12.80 -11.65
C THR A 173 -11.31 13.54 -11.66
N CYS A 174 -12.35 12.95 -11.09
CA CYS A 174 -13.65 13.60 -10.98
C CYS A 174 -13.63 14.74 -9.94
N VAL A 175 -12.95 14.53 -8.81
CA VAL A 175 -12.70 15.60 -7.81
C VAL A 175 -11.94 16.76 -8.44
N TYR A 176 -10.89 16.48 -9.22
CA TYR A 176 -10.14 17.50 -9.95
C TYR A 176 -11.05 18.26 -10.94
N THR A 177 -11.89 17.56 -11.69
CA THR A 177 -12.81 18.14 -12.66
C THR A 177 -13.81 19.09 -11.99
N VAL A 178 -14.44 18.65 -10.89
CA VAL A 178 -15.35 19.49 -10.10
C VAL A 178 -14.61 20.69 -9.51
N TYR A 179 -13.39 20.50 -9.00
CA TYR A 179 -12.57 21.60 -8.48
C TYR A 179 -12.27 22.66 -9.55
N MET A 180 -12.01 22.24 -10.79
CA MET A 180 -11.76 23.13 -11.93
C MET A 180 -13.02 23.91 -12.36
N PHE A 181 -14.24 23.42 -12.09
CA PHE A 181 -15.46 24.21 -12.32
C PHE A 181 -15.45 25.53 -11.52
N PHE A 182 -14.68 25.61 -10.43
CA PHE A 182 -14.59 26.81 -9.59
C PHE A 182 -13.32 27.65 -9.86
N SER A 183 -12.57 27.40 -10.93
CA SER A 183 -11.36 28.18 -11.25
C SER A 183 -11.66 29.67 -11.42
N GLU A 184 -12.78 30.01 -12.07
CA GLU A 184 -13.23 31.40 -12.29
C GLU A 184 -13.44 32.12 -10.96
N ARG A 185 -14.08 31.43 -10.01
CA ARG A 185 -14.38 31.96 -8.70
C ARG A 185 -13.12 32.25 -7.89
N LYS A 186 -12.13 31.34 -7.96
CA LYS A 186 -10.82 31.52 -7.32
C LYS A 186 -10.03 32.69 -7.90
N ASN A 187 -10.24 32.97 -9.19
CA ASN A 187 -9.61 34.09 -9.88
C ASN A 187 -10.41 35.40 -9.75
N GLY A 188 -11.49 35.44 -8.97
CA GLY A 188 -12.34 36.63 -8.80
C GLY A 188 -13.23 36.96 -10.00
N LEU A 189 -13.28 36.10 -11.02
CA LEU A 189 -14.00 36.33 -12.28
C LEU A 189 -15.48 35.96 -12.21
N TYR A 190 -16.00 35.64 -11.02
CA TYR A 190 -17.36 35.16 -10.82
C TYR A 190 -18.44 36.13 -11.30
N HIS A 191 -18.23 37.44 -11.09
CA HIS A 191 -19.15 38.49 -11.54
C HIS A 191 -19.22 38.58 -13.07
N ILE A 192 -18.12 38.31 -13.76
CA ILE A 192 -18.07 38.30 -15.24
C ILE A 192 -18.85 37.10 -15.79
N VAL A 193 -18.75 35.94 -15.12
CA VAL A 193 -19.56 34.77 -15.47
C VAL A 193 -21.06 35.05 -15.29
N HIS A 194 -21.43 35.91 -14.33
CA HIS A 194 -22.82 36.30 -14.09
C HIS A 194 -23.40 37.24 -15.15
N THR A 195 -22.56 38.07 -15.74
CA THR A 195 -22.96 39.06 -16.75
C THR A 195 -22.74 38.59 -18.19
N GLY A 196 -22.14 37.41 -18.38
CA GLY A 196 -21.83 36.84 -19.70
C GLY A 196 -23.07 36.49 -20.53
N GLN A 197 -22.98 36.69 -21.85
CA GLN A 197 -24.07 36.47 -22.82
C GLN A 197 -24.56 35.01 -22.92
N SER A 198 -23.71 34.03 -22.58
CA SER A 198 -24.12 32.63 -22.48
C SER A 198 -24.69 32.35 -21.08
N GLY A 199 -26.01 32.17 -20.98
CA GLY A 199 -26.69 32.03 -19.70
C GLY A 199 -26.15 30.93 -18.77
N ARG A 200 -26.31 31.13 -17.46
CA ARG A 200 -25.85 30.25 -16.36
C ARG A 200 -26.26 28.78 -16.51
N GLY A 201 -27.47 28.53 -17.00
CA GLY A 201 -27.98 27.17 -17.24
C GLY A 201 -27.21 26.42 -18.33
N VAL A 202 -26.80 27.11 -19.41
CA VAL A 202 -26.03 26.50 -20.50
C VAL A 202 -24.64 26.09 -20.01
N LEU A 203 -24.02 26.90 -19.14
CA LEU A 203 -22.73 26.57 -18.52
C LEU A 203 -22.86 25.35 -17.59
N PHE A 204 -23.92 25.30 -16.78
CA PHE A 204 -24.23 24.15 -15.94
C PHE A 204 -24.37 22.86 -16.77
N VAL A 205 -25.20 22.88 -17.83
CA VAL A 205 -25.39 21.71 -18.71
C VAL A 205 -24.07 21.27 -19.34
N LYS A 206 -23.26 22.21 -19.85
CA LYS A 206 -21.93 21.90 -20.40
C LYS A 206 -21.03 21.21 -19.36
N ARG A 207 -21.02 21.69 -18.12
CA ARG A 207 -20.21 21.10 -17.03
C ARG A 207 -20.72 19.72 -16.62
N SER A 208 -22.04 19.51 -16.57
CA SER A 208 -22.63 18.19 -16.32
C SER A 208 -22.25 17.16 -17.40
N ILE A 209 -22.29 17.55 -18.68
CA ILE A 209 -21.86 16.69 -19.79
C ILE A 209 -20.35 16.41 -19.69
N ILE A 210 -19.52 17.42 -19.39
CA ILE A 210 -18.08 17.24 -19.22
C ILE A 210 -17.79 16.25 -18.07
N LEU A 211 -18.48 16.38 -16.94
CA LEU A 211 -18.33 15.48 -15.79
C LEU A 211 -18.66 14.03 -16.17
N LEU A 212 -19.76 13.81 -16.90
CA LEU A 212 -20.16 12.48 -17.36
C LEU A 212 -19.13 11.89 -18.32
N ILE A 213 -18.71 12.63 -19.35
CA ILE A 213 -17.70 12.18 -20.32
C ILE A 213 -16.40 11.84 -19.59
N GLN A 214 -15.98 12.69 -18.66
CA GLN A 214 -14.76 12.49 -17.90
C GLN A 214 -14.84 11.23 -17.01
N ALA A 215 -15.95 11.00 -16.32
CA ALA A 215 -16.16 9.80 -15.52
C ALA A 215 -16.11 8.52 -16.39
N VAL A 216 -16.71 8.55 -17.58
CA VAL A 216 -16.66 7.42 -18.54
C VAL A 216 -15.23 7.17 -19.00
N VAL A 217 -14.56 8.20 -19.53
CA VAL A 217 -13.21 8.08 -20.09
C VAL A 217 -12.21 7.57 -19.05
N THR A 218 -12.22 8.11 -17.83
CA THR A 218 -11.26 7.70 -16.80
C THR A 218 -11.51 6.28 -16.31
N ASN A 219 -12.78 5.87 -16.10
CA ASN A 219 -13.09 4.50 -15.71
C ASN A 219 -12.69 3.52 -16.80
N VAL A 220 -13.10 3.74 -18.05
CA VAL A 220 -12.76 2.86 -19.18
C VAL A 220 -11.24 2.74 -19.32
N ALA A 221 -10.49 3.84 -19.23
CA ALA A 221 -9.04 3.81 -19.34
C ALA A 221 -8.37 2.95 -18.26
N LEU A 222 -8.68 3.19 -16.97
CA LEU A 222 -8.06 2.45 -15.86
C LEU A 222 -8.46 0.98 -15.82
N TYR A 223 -9.73 0.65 -16.09
CA TYR A 223 -10.19 -0.74 -16.16
C TYR A 223 -9.62 -1.49 -17.36
N THR A 224 -9.54 -0.86 -18.53
CA THR A 224 -8.95 -1.49 -19.73
C THR A 224 -7.47 -1.75 -19.51
N GLU A 225 -6.73 -0.79 -18.96
CA GLU A 225 -5.33 -0.98 -18.57
C GLU A 225 -5.17 -2.18 -17.61
N SER A 226 -6.00 -2.24 -16.56
CA SER A 226 -5.95 -3.33 -15.58
C SER A 226 -6.27 -4.69 -16.21
N ALA A 227 -7.32 -4.75 -17.04
CA ALA A 227 -7.70 -5.96 -17.74
C ALA A 227 -6.59 -6.45 -18.67
N VAL A 228 -6.00 -5.56 -19.50
CA VAL A 228 -4.90 -5.92 -20.41
C VAL A 228 -3.69 -6.44 -19.64
N MET A 229 -3.30 -5.79 -18.54
CA MET A 229 -2.16 -6.26 -17.74
C MET A 229 -2.41 -7.62 -17.10
N LEU A 230 -3.59 -7.83 -16.52
CA LEU A 230 -3.94 -9.06 -15.84
C LEU A 230 -4.16 -10.22 -16.82
N LEU A 231 -4.75 -9.96 -17.98
CA LEU A 231 -4.87 -10.94 -19.07
C LEU A 231 -3.50 -11.36 -19.59
N ASN A 232 -2.57 -10.42 -19.77
CA ASN A 232 -1.20 -10.74 -20.19
C ASN A 232 -0.42 -11.51 -19.12
N ARG A 233 -0.68 -11.26 -17.83
CA ARG A 233 0.03 -11.90 -16.72
C ARG A 233 -0.48 -13.31 -16.41
N TYR A 234 -1.80 -13.50 -16.47
CA TYR A 234 -2.46 -14.72 -16.04
C TYR A 234 -3.02 -15.57 -17.19
N ASP A 235 -2.88 -15.13 -18.45
CA ASP A 235 -3.31 -15.85 -19.67
C ASP A 235 -4.79 -16.28 -19.66
N GLY A 236 -5.70 -15.42 -20.11
CA GLY A 236 -7.15 -15.71 -20.09
C GLY A 236 -7.94 -15.07 -21.24
N VAL A 237 -7.25 -14.71 -22.34
CA VAL A 237 -7.86 -13.99 -23.47
C VAL A 237 -8.84 -14.86 -24.24
N LYS A 238 -8.62 -16.18 -24.30
CA LYS A 238 -9.49 -17.13 -25.00
C LYS A 238 -10.86 -17.27 -24.34
N ASP A 239 -10.92 -17.06 -23.03
CA ASP A 239 -12.09 -17.42 -22.21
C ASP A 239 -12.93 -16.22 -21.77
N LEU A 240 -12.81 -15.09 -22.48
CA LEU A 240 -13.54 -13.85 -22.15
C LEU A 240 -15.07 -14.00 -22.23
N ASN A 241 -15.54 -14.89 -23.11
CA ASN A 241 -16.97 -15.12 -23.35
C ASN A 241 -17.56 -16.25 -22.49
N VAL A 242 -16.73 -16.97 -21.73
CA VAL A 242 -17.19 -18.01 -20.81
C VAL A 242 -18.01 -17.39 -19.68
N ALA A 243 -19.02 -18.11 -19.19
CA ALA A 243 -19.84 -17.69 -18.06
C ALA A 243 -18.97 -17.43 -16.82
N ALA A 244 -19.11 -16.28 -16.18
CA ALA A 244 -18.30 -15.90 -15.02
C ALA A 244 -18.55 -16.83 -13.80
N VAL A 245 -19.71 -17.48 -13.72
CA VAL A 245 -20.01 -18.53 -12.72
C VAL A 245 -19.18 -19.80 -12.87
N SER A 246 -18.44 -19.97 -13.97
CA SER A 246 -17.43 -21.03 -14.11
C SER A 246 -16.31 -20.90 -13.07
N ASP A 247 -16.09 -19.68 -12.55
CA ASP A 247 -15.24 -19.45 -11.41
C ASP A 247 -16.11 -19.45 -10.14
N GLU A 248 -15.86 -20.39 -9.22
CA GLU A 248 -16.66 -20.56 -7.99
C GLU A 248 -16.78 -19.24 -7.19
N TYR A 249 -15.76 -18.40 -7.25
CA TYR A 249 -15.73 -17.07 -6.65
C TYR A 249 -16.93 -16.17 -7.06
N PHE A 250 -17.50 -16.37 -8.24
CA PHE A 250 -18.59 -15.55 -8.80
C PHE A 250 -19.96 -16.22 -8.83
N ILE A 251 -20.12 -17.40 -8.21
CA ILE A 251 -21.30 -18.29 -8.31
C ILE A 251 -22.65 -17.58 -8.08
N LEU A 252 -22.73 -16.58 -7.20
CA LEU A 252 -23.96 -15.81 -6.94
C LEU A 252 -23.83 -14.30 -7.22
N THR A 253 -22.65 -13.87 -7.67
CA THR A 253 -22.33 -12.45 -7.86
C THR A 253 -22.48 -12.02 -9.32
N SER A 254 -22.19 -12.91 -10.27
CA SER A 254 -22.18 -12.57 -11.70
C SER A 254 -23.48 -12.86 -12.45
N GLY A 255 -24.36 -13.70 -11.90
CA GLY A 255 -25.54 -14.20 -12.61
C GLY A 255 -25.14 -15.04 -13.83
N LYS A 256 -25.89 -14.97 -14.94
CA LYS A 256 -25.54 -15.67 -16.20
C LYS A 256 -24.56 -14.90 -17.10
N LEU A 257 -23.94 -13.82 -16.61
CA LEU A 257 -23.09 -12.97 -17.44
C LEU A 257 -21.78 -13.69 -17.80
N SER A 258 -21.32 -13.49 -19.03
CA SER A 258 -19.94 -13.84 -19.41
C SER A 258 -18.94 -12.97 -18.64
N ARG A 259 -17.68 -13.41 -18.56
CA ARG A 259 -16.60 -12.66 -17.90
C ARG A 259 -16.46 -11.22 -18.41
N ILE A 260 -16.55 -11.01 -19.73
CA ILE A 260 -16.48 -9.66 -20.32
C ILE A 260 -17.73 -8.82 -20.03
N GLN A 261 -18.92 -9.42 -20.04
CA GLN A 261 -20.17 -8.72 -19.68
C GLN A 261 -20.17 -8.34 -18.20
N PHE A 262 -19.67 -9.21 -17.33
CA PHE A 262 -19.54 -8.93 -15.90
C PHE A 262 -18.54 -7.80 -15.63
N LEU A 263 -17.38 -7.79 -16.32
CA LEU A 263 -16.46 -6.64 -16.29
C LEU A 263 -17.18 -5.34 -16.72
N GLY A 264 -17.97 -5.39 -17.79
CA GLY A 264 -18.78 -4.27 -18.24
C GLY A 264 -19.74 -3.75 -17.17
N LEU A 265 -20.42 -4.64 -16.43
CA LEU A 265 -21.29 -4.27 -15.30
C LEU A 265 -20.50 -3.53 -14.21
N ILE A 266 -19.31 -4.02 -13.83
CA ILE A 266 -18.47 -3.37 -12.82
C ILE A 266 -18.02 -1.98 -13.27
N ILE A 267 -17.65 -1.81 -14.54
CA ILE A 267 -17.30 -0.50 -15.11
C ILE A 267 -18.50 0.45 -15.04
N LEU A 268 -19.70 0.00 -15.41
CA LEU A 268 -20.92 0.80 -15.36
C LEU A 268 -21.28 1.24 -13.94
N LEU A 269 -21.16 0.34 -12.96
CA LEU A 269 -21.37 0.65 -11.54
C LEU A 269 -20.37 1.69 -11.05
N SER A 270 -19.10 1.57 -11.45
CA SER A 270 -18.04 2.52 -11.11
C SER A 270 -18.26 3.90 -11.75
N ILE A 271 -18.75 3.96 -12.99
CA ILE A 271 -19.14 5.21 -13.64
C ILE A 271 -20.31 5.87 -12.89
N LEU A 272 -21.37 5.13 -12.58
CA LEU A 272 -22.52 5.62 -11.83
C LEU A 272 -22.08 6.21 -10.49
N ALA A 273 -21.29 5.44 -9.74
CA ALA A 273 -20.80 5.85 -8.44
C ALA A 273 -19.97 7.14 -8.48
N ASN A 274 -19.02 7.22 -9.41
CA ASN A 274 -18.19 8.41 -9.58
C ASN A 274 -18.99 9.65 -9.97
N VAL A 275 -19.99 9.51 -10.86
CA VAL A 275 -20.87 10.61 -11.24
C VAL A 275 -21.66 11.10 -10.01
N VAL A 276 -22.26 10.18 -9.24
CA VAL A 276 -23.05 10.54 -8.06
C VAL A 276 -22.19 11.23 -6.99
N LEU A 277 -21.04 10.64 -6.63
CA LEU A 277 -20.09 11.24 -5.67
C LEU A 277 -19.64 12.64 -6.11
N SER A 278 -19.40 12.82 -7.41
CA SER A 278 -18.96 14.09 -7.96
C SER A 278 -20.07 15.14 -8.01
N LEU A 279 -21.31 14.73 -8.27
CA LEU A 279 -22.48 15.60 -8.18
C LEU A 279 -22.74 16.05 -6.74
N VAL A 280 -22.62 15.13 -5.77
CA VAL A 280 -22.72 15.47 -4.34
C VAL A 280 -21.61 16.44 -3.94
N LEU A 281 -20.36 16.16 -4.33
CA LEU A 281 -19.24 17.07 -4.14
C LEU A 281 -19.54 18.44 -4.75
N TRP A 282 -20.01 18.49 -6.00
CA TRP A 282 -20.30 19.75 -6.66
C TRP A 282 -21.39 20.55 -5.94
N ALA A 283 -22.48 19.89 -5.52
CA ALA A 283 -23.55 20.50 -4.74
C ALA A 283 -23.05 21.10 -3.42
N ILE A 284 -22.22 20.36 -2.68
CA ILE A 284 -21.65 20.82 -1.41
C ILE A 284 -20.75 22.03 -1.64
N LEU A 285 -19.85 21.98 -2.63
CA LEU A 285 -18.93 23.09 -2.93
C LEU A 285 -19.66 24.39 -3.35
N LEU A 286 -20.83 24.27 -3.99
CA LEU A 286 -21.69 25.40 -4.31
C LEU A 286 -22.32 26.04 -3.06
N CYS A 287 -22.41 25.31 -1.94
CA CYS A 287 -22.91 25.89 -0.70
C CYS A 287 -21.91 26.89 -0.09
N PHE A 288 -20.60 26.66 -0.20
CA PHE A 288 -19.57 27.45 0.50
C PHE A 288 -19.04 28.65 -0.30
N GLY A 289 -18.69 29.74 0.39
CA GLY A 289 -17.87 30.90 -0.02
C GLY A 289 -16.45 30.56 -0.52
N ASN A 290 -15.79 29.64 0.15
CA ASN A 290 -14.46 29.14 -0.12
C ASN A 290 -14.54 27.67 -0.50
N VAL A 291 -14.17 27.37 -1.75
CA VAL A 291 -14.22 26.01 -2.32
C VAL A 291 -13.38 25.02 -1.52
N ASN A 292 -12.26 25.48 -0.93
CA ASN A 292 -11.39 24.60 -0.14
C ASN A 292 -12.05 24.21 1.20
N ILE A 293 -12.85 25.10 1.80
CA ILE A 293 -13.65 24.77 3.00
C ILE A 293 -14.73 23.75 2.62
N GLY A 294 -15.42 23.95 1.50
CA GLY A 294 -16.41 22.99 1.01
C GLY A 294 -15.80 21.61 0.74
N LEU A 295 -14.60 21.55 0.17
CA LEU A 295 -13.88 20.28 -0.05
C LEU A 295 -13.56 19.59 1.28
N PHE A 296 -13.10 20.34 2.29
CA PHE A 296 -12.85 19.78 3.64
C PHE A 296 -14.13 19.20 4.25
N PHE A 297 -15.25 19.92 4.18
CA PHE A 297 -16.54 19.45 4.68
C PHE A 297 -17.04 18.19 3.97
N TYR A 298 -16.89 18.14 2.64
CA TYR A 298 -17.20 16.93 1.87
C TYR A 298 -16.39 15.72 2.37
N CYS A 299 -15.09 15.90 2.60
CA CYS A 299 -14.24 14.84 3.16
C CYS A 299 -14.71 14.40 4.54
N CYS A 300 -15.04 15.33 5.45
CA CYS A 300 -15.56 14.99 6.78
C CYS A 300 -16.86 14.17 6.71
N ILE A 301 -17.79 14.54 5.81
CA ILE A 301 -19.04 13.81 5.62
C ILE A 301 -18.75 12.39 5.10
N CYS A 302 -17.88 12.24 4.11
CA CYS A 302 -17.51 10.93 3.58
C CYS A 302 -16.84 10.04 4.64
N VAL A 303 -15.92 10.61 5.43
CA VAL A 303 -15.24 9.88 6.51
C VAL A 303 -16.24 9.45 7.59
N ALA A 304 -17.13 10.35 8.01
CA ALA A 304 -18.17 10.03 8.99
C ALA A 304 -19.07 8.90 8.49
N ASP A 305 -19.48 8.94 7.21
CA ASP A 305 -20.34 7.92 6.62
C ASP A 305 -19.65 6.55 6.55
N VAL A 306 -18.37 6.50 6.15
CA VAL A 306 -17.58 5.26 6.15
C VAL A 306 -17.38 4.71 7.57
N VAL A 307 -17.23 5.58 8.58
CA VAL A 307 -17.16 5.15 9.99
C VAL A 307 -18.49 4.54 10.43
N ILE A 308 -19.62 5.13 10.06
CA ILE A 308 -20.96 4.58 10.34
C ILE A 308 -21.09 3.16 9.76
N TYR A 309 -20.64 2.94 8.52
CA TYR A 309 -20.62 1.61 7.90
C TYR A 309 -19.80 0.58 8.70
N LYS A 310 -18.63 0.97 9.22
CA LYS A 310 -17.74 0.08 9.98
C LYS A 310 -18.26 -0.22 11.39
N VAL A 311 -18.87 0.77 12.06
CA VAL A 311 -19.32 0.64 13.45
C VAL A 311 -20.65 -0.10 13.56
N ILE A 312 -21.57 0.10 12.62
CA ILE A 312 -22.90 -0.53 12.68
C ILE A 312 -22.79 -2.01 12.29
N SER A 313 -23.23 -2.89 13.19
CA SER A 313 -23.35 -4.32 12.92
C SER A 313 -24.48 -4.63 11.94
N ALA A 314 -24.29 -5.65 11.11
CA ALA A 314 -25.30 -6.17 10.19
C ALA A 314 -26.58 -6.67 10.89
N LYS A 315 -26.55 -6.92 12.21
CA LYS A 315 -27.72 -7.35 13.00
C LYS A 315 -28.38 -6.20 13.78
N SER A 316 -27.88 -4.97 13.65
CA SER A 316 -28.40 -3.82 14.38
C SER A 316 -29.77 -3.38 13.85
N ILE A 317 -30.62 -2.80 14.71
CA ILE A 317 -31.85 -2.10 14.29
C ILE A 317 -31.51 -0.96 13.30
N LEU A 318 -30.33 -0.37 13.43
CA LEU A 318 -29.83 0.71 12.57
C LEU A 318 -29.13 0.21 11.29
N GLN A 319 -29.27 -1.07 10.93
CA GLN A 319 -28.63 -1.68 9.76
C GLN A 319 -28.94 -0.96 8.43
N ILE A 320 -30.07 -0.24 8.35
CA ILE A 320 -30.42 0.57 7.16
C ILE A 320 -29.32 1.59 6.82
N PHE A 321 -28.70 2.22 7.82
CA PHE A 321 -27.60 3.17 7.62
C PHE A 321 -26.29 2.49 7.19
N LYS A 322 -26.15 1.18 7.43
CA LYS A 322 -25.02 0.39 6.92
C LYS A 322 -25.19 0.11 5.43
N TYR A 323 -26.39 -0.25 4.98
CA TYR A 323 -26.64 -0.70 3.60
C TYR A 323 -26.98 0.42 2.60
N LEU A 324 -27.53 1.55 3.05
CA LEU A 324 -27.72 2.76 2.21
C LEU A 324 -26.48 3.67 2.13
N ASN A 325 -25.34 3.21 2.65
CA ASN A 325 -24.14 4.00 2.88
C ASN A 325 -23.37 4.34 1.59
N VAL A 326 -22.70 5.50 1.57
CA VAL A 326 -21.82 5.95 0.48
C VAL A 326 -20.58 5.06 0.34
N TYR A 327 -20.24 4.24 1.33
CA TYR A 327 -19.19 3.21 1.23
C TYR A 327 -19.30 2.36 -0.05
N TYR A 328 -20.51 1.94 -0.42
CA TYR A 328 -20.75 1.15 -1.64
C TYR A 328 -20.61 1.97 -2.93
N LEU A 329 -20.57 3.29 -2.85
CA LEU A 329 -20.18 4.17 -3.97
C LEU A 329 -18.66 4.33 -4.07
N PHE A 330 -17.94 4.26 -2.95
CA PHE A 330 -16.46 4.23 -2.98
C PHE A 330 -15.94 2.88 -3.48
N PHE A 331 -16.64 1.78 -3.19
CA PHE A 331 -16.26 0.42 -3.57
C PHE A 331 -17.45 -0.31 -4.21
N PRO A 332 -17.84 0.04 -5.45
CA PRO A 332 -19.03 -0.53 -6.10
C PRO A 332 -18.91 -2.02 -6.41
N ASN A 333 -17.70 -2.58 -6.51
CA ASN A 333 -17.50 -4.02 -6.52
C ASN A 333 -18.05 -4.70 -5.26
N LYS A 334 -17.93 -4.08 -4.07
CA LYS A 334 -18.50 -4.62 -2.82
C LYS A 334 -20.02 -4.61 -2.81
N ALA A 335 -20.67 -3.75 -3.58
CA ALA A 335 -22.12 -3.78 -3.75
C ALA A 335 -22.57 -4.99 -4.60
N ALA A 336 -21.72 -5.47 -5.50
CA ALA A 336 -21.99 -6.62 -6.37
C ALA A 336 -21.77 -7.98 -5.67
N GLU A 337 -21.09 -8.02 -4.52
CA GLU A 337 -20.99 -9.23 -3.71
C GLU A 337 -22.40 -9.71 -3.31
N TYR A 338 -22.63 -11.02 -3.39
CA TYR A 338 -23.95 -11.57 -3.11
C TYR A 338 -24.31 -11.39 -1.64
N PHE A 339 -25.15 -10.41 -1.38
CA PHE A 339 -25.69 -10.14 -0.06
C PHE A 339 -27.12 -9.62 -0.18
N ASN A 340 -28.02 -10.24 0.54
CA ASN A 340 -29.41 -9.80 0.64
C ASN A 340 -29.63 -9.19 2.01
N TRP A 341 -30.31 -8.05 2.04
CA TRP A 341 -30.66 -7.36 3.27
C TRP A 341 -32.07 -6.81 3.16
N GLY A 342 -32.66 -6.42 4.30
CA GLY A 342 -34.07 -6.07 4.31
C GLY A 342 -34.53 -5.45 5.61
N CYS A 343 -35.62 -4.70 5.51
CA CYS A 343 -36.37 -4.18 6.64
C CYS A 343 -37.86 -4.37 6.35
N PHE A 344 -38.66 -4.69 7.37
CA PHE A 344 -40.13 -4.83 7.25
C PHE A 344 -40.59 -5.79 6.14
N ASN A 345 -40.12 -7.04 6.18
CA ASN A 345 -40.57 -8.17 5.34
C ASN A 345 -40.13 -8.13 3.86
N ILE A 346 -39.26 -7.23 3.44
CA ILE A 346 -38.73 -7.20 2.06
C ILE A 346 -37.26 -7.64 2.07
N ALA A 347 -36.90 -8.62 1.23
CA ALA A 347 -35.51 -9.01 0.99
C ALA A 347 -35.04 -8.44 -0.35
N VAL A 348 -34.03 -7.57 -0.34
CA VAL A 348 -33.48 -6.92 -1.54
C VAL A 348 -32.00 -7.22 -1.63
N SER A 349 -31.47 -7.37 -2.85
CA SER A 349 -30.02 -7.49 -3.03
C SER A 349 -29.34 -6.17 -2.72
N LEU A 350 -28.15 -6.24 -2.13
CA LEU A 350 -27.33 -5.07 -1.87
C LEU A 350 -27.06 -4.27 -3.15
N LEU A 351 -26.74 -4.95 -4.25
CA LEU A 351 -26.54 -4.34 -5.57
C LEU A 351 -27.73 -3.50 -6.01
N THR A 352 -28.95 -4.06 -5.94
CA THR A 352 -30.17 -3.37 -6.34
C THR A 352 -30.41 -2.14 -5.47
N THR A 353 -30.23 -2.27 -4.16
CA THR A 353 -30.32 -1.13 -3.23
C THR A 353 -29.33 -0.04 -3.62
N THR A 354 -28.04 -0.38 -3.78
CA THR A 354 -27.00 0.60 -4.09
C THR A 354 -27.35 1.35 -5.38
N ILE A 355 -27.78 0.67 -6.44
CA ILE A 355 -28.19 1.33 -7.69
C ILE A 355 -29.35 2.31 -7.46
N ILE A 356 -30.43 1.88 -6.79
CA ILE A 356 -31.61 2.73 -6.55
C ILE A 356 -31.23 3.98 -5.73
N VAL A 357 -30.48 3.79 -4.65
CA VAL A 357 -30.03 4.88 -3.78
C VAL A 357 -29.10 5.83 -4.54
N SER A 358 -28.18 5.30 -5.35
CA SER A 358 -27.26 6.09 -6.16
C SER A 358 -28.01 6.98 -7.15
N VAL A 359 -28.99 6.42 -7.87
CA VAL A 359 -29.81 7.17 -8.81
C VAL A 359 -30.60 8.26 -8.10
N PHE A 360 -31.23 7.93 -6.96
CA PHE A 360 -31.98 8.90 -6.17
C PHE A 360 -31.12 10.06 -5.67
N ILE A 361 -29.97 9.76 -5.03
CA ILE A 361 -29.02 10.78 -4.54
C ILE A 361 -28.46 11.59 -5.71
N GLY A 362 -28.13 10.94 -6.83
CA GLY A 362 -27.63 11.60 -8.04
C GLY A 362 -28.62 12.62 -8.60
N ILE A 363 -29.90 12.26 -8.69
CA ILE A 363 -30.98 13.15 -9.14
C ILE A 363 -31.10 14.36 -8.19
N LEU A 364 -31.15 14.12 -6.87
CA LEU A 364 -31.21 15.19 -5.87
C LEU A 364 -30.01 16.15 -5.97
N ALA A 365 -28.80 15.60 -6.07
CA ALA A 365 -27.57 16.38 -6.17
C ALA A 365 -27.51 17.18 -7.49
N LEU A 366 -28.01 16.62 -8.59
CA LEU A 366 -28.10 17.31 -9.87
C LEU A 366 -29.08 18.49 -9.81
N PHE A 367 -30.28 18.28 -9.25
CA PHE A 367 -31.26 19.35 -9.05
C PHE A 367 -30.74 20.44 -8.11
N ALA A 368 -30.13 20.07 -6.98
CA ALA A 368 -29.53 21.02 -6.05
C ALA A 368 -28.41 21.84 -6.74
N SER A 369 -27.52 21.17 -7.47
CA SER A 369 -26.43 21.83 -8.20
C SER A 369 -26.95 22.77 -9.28
N ALA A 370 -27.98 22.36 -10.03
CA ALA A 370 -28.62 23.19 -11.05
C ALA A 370 -29.28 24.42 -10.42
N TYR A 371 -30.09 24.22 -9.38
CA TYR A 371 -30.80 25.28 -8.68
C TYR A 371 -29.83 26.33 -8.12
N ILE A 372 -28.78 25.89 -7.42
CA ILE A 372 -27.80 26.79 -6.81
C ILE A 372 -26.98 27.50 -7.89
N SER A 373 -26.49 26.78 -8.90
CA SER A 373 -25.66 27.37 -9.98
C SER A 373 -26.41 28.42 -10.81
N ILE A 374 -27.72 28.25 -10.98
CA ILE A 374 -28.55 29.15 -11.77
C ILE A 374 -29.02 30.36 -10.96
N ARG A 375 -29.44 30.16 -9.70
CA ARG A 375 -30.12 31.21 -8.92
C ARG A 375 -29.23 31.94 -7.92
N LYS A 376 -28.20 31.30 -7.35
CA LYS A 376 -27.42 31.91 -6.27
C LYS A 376 -26.48 32.98 -6.80
N TYR A 377 -26.67 34.23 -6.35
CA TYR A 377 -25.66 35.27 -6.48
C TYR A 377 -24.63 35.11 -5.35
N PHE A 378 -23.40 34.71 -5.67
CA PHE A 378 -22.34 34.69 -4.67
C PHE A 378 -21.87 36.12 -4.44
N THR A 379 -22.35 36.71 -3.35
CA THR A 379 -22.04 38.07 -2.89
C THR A 379 -20.77 38.14 -2.04
N GLY A 380 -20.00 37.04 -1.97
CA GLY A 380 -18.84 36.94 -1.07
C GLY A 380 -19.19 36.84 0.42
N LYS A 381 -20.48 36.90 0.79
CA LYS A 381 -20.92 36.70 2.16
C LYS A 381 -20.59 35.28 2.64
N MET A 382 -19.88 35.22 3.76
CA MET A 382 -19.43 33.97 4.38
C MET A 382 -20.59 33.30 5.09
N ASN A 383 -20.71 31.98 4.91
CA ASN A 383 -21.71 31.19 5.63
C ASN A 383 -21.34 31.08 7.12
N ILE A 384 -22.29 30.64 7.97
CA ILE A 384 -22.06 30.44 9.42
C ILE A 384 -20.80 29.62 9.70
N VAL A 385 -20.62 28.54 8.95
CA VAL A 385 -19.44 27.66 9.05
C VAL A 385 -18.15 28.39 8.67
N GLU A 386 -18.20 29.23 7.64
CA GLU A 386 -17.03 29.97 7.17
C GLU A 386 -16.66 31.08 8.14
N ASN A 387 -17.64 31.74 8.75
CA ASN A 387 -17.43 32.70 9.83
C ASN A 387 -16.79 32.02 11.05
N ALA A 388 -17.25 30.82 11.41
CA ALA A 388 -16.65 30.04 12.50
C ALA A 388 -15.19 29.65 12.18
N ILE A 389 -14.92 29.17 10.96
CA ILE A 389 -13.56 28.86 10.51
C ILE A 389 -12.69 30.10 10.47
N GLU A 390 -13.18 31.23 9.98
CA GLU A 390 -12.43 32.48 9.95
C GLU A 390 -12.13 32.99 11.36
N LEU A 391 -13.04 32.82 12.31
CA LEU A 391 -12.80 33.13 13.72
C LEU A 391 -11.68 32.25 14.28
N ILE A 392 -11.70 30.95 14.00
CA ILE A 392 -10.63 30.01 14.39
C ILE A 392 -9.31 30.39 13.71
N LEU A 393 -9.31 30.63 12.39
CA LEU A 393 -8.13 31.03 11.64
C LEU A 393 -7.57 32.36 12.14
N THR A 394 -8.42 33.33 12.44
CA THR A 394 -8.02 34.62 13.02
C THR A 394 -7.39 34.43 14.38
N TYR A 395 -7.96 33.55 15.22
CA TYR A 395 -7.37 33.21 16.51
C TYR A 395 -6.01 32.52 16.35
N ILE A 396 -5.89 31.54 15.46
CA ILE A 396 -4.63 30.91 15.09
C ILE A 396 -3.64 31.96 14.59
N MET A 397 -4.05 32.91 13.75
CA MET A 397 -3.17 33.96 13.24
C MET A 397 -2.70 34.90 14.36
N ARG A 398 -3.57 35.26 15.32
CA ARG A 398 -3.17 36.04 16.51
C ARG A 398 -2.14 35.28 17.35
N LEU A 399 -2.29 33.97 17.51
CA LEU A 399 -1.28 33.13 18.17
C LEU A 399 0.02 33.11 17.35
N MET A 400 -0.08 32.90 16.04
CA MET A 400 1.07 32.85 15.13
C MET A 400 1.86 34.15 15.12
N VAL A 401 1.23 35.32 15.25
CA VAL A 401 1.95 36.61 15.37
C VAL A 401 2.92 36.58 16.55
N LYS A 402 2.50 36.03 17.71
CA LYS A 402 3.30 35.91 18.94
C LYS A 402 4.36 34.80 18.89
N THR A 403 4.27 33.85 17.96
CA THR A 403 5.27 32.78 17.83
C THR A 403 6.58 33.28 17.23
N ASN A 404 7.70 32.69 17.68
CA ASN A 404 9.02 32.98 17.14
C ASN A 404 9.14 32.45 15.68
N ASN A 405 10.16 32.91 14.94
CA ASN A 405 10.39 32.54 13.53
C ASN A 405 10.49 31.03 13.31
N PHE A 406 10.91 30.27 14.33
CA PHE A 406 10.92 28.81 14.30
C PHE A 406 9.50 28.24 14.14
N GLY A 407 8.56 28.63 15.02
CA GLY A 407 7.17 28.15 14.97
C GLY A 407 6.45 28.58 13.69
N LYS A 408 6.74 29.79 13.19
CA LYS A 408 6.21 30.29 11.91
C LYS A 408 6.65 29.42 10.73
N GLU A 409 7.90 28.98 10.70
CA GLU A 409 8.41 28.12 9.65
C GLU A 409 7.84 26.70 9.75
N VAL A 410 7.75 26.13 10.96
CA VAL A 410 7.10 24.82 11.20
C VAL A 410 5.64 24.85 10.74
N TYR A 411 4.88 25.87 11.12
CA TYR A 411 3.49 26.04 10.67
C TYR A 411 3.39 26.16 9.15
N LYS A 412 4.30 26.89 8.51
CA LYS A 412 4.30 27.05 7.06
C LYS A 412 4.55 25.72 6.34
N ILE A 413 5.52 24.94 6.82
CA ILE A 413 5.83 23.62 6.24
C ILE A 413 4.68 22.64 6.50
N LEU A 414 4.23 22.47 7.75
CA LEU A 414 3.24 21.44 8.06
C LEU A 414 1.83 21.82 7.60
N ILE A 415 1.39 23.05 7.87
CA ILE A 415 0.00 23.48 7.69
C ILE A 415 -0.19 24.25 6.38
N SER A 416 0.57 25.33 6.15
CA SER A 416 0.33 26.19 4.97
C SER A 416 0.66 25.51 3.64
N GLN A 417 1.60 24.57 3.64
CA GLN A 417 1.92 23.72 2.49
C GLN A 417 1.07 22.44 2.43
N GLY A 418 0.33 22.10 3.50
CA GLY A 418 -0.50 20.90 3.60
C GLY A 418 0.27 19.59 3.80
N ILE A 419 1.55 19.66 4.16
CA ILE A 419 2.43 18.48 4.28
C ILE A 419 2.01 17.57 5.43
N ILE A 420 1.37 18.11 6.48
CA ILE A 420 0.94 17.32 7.64
C ILE A 420 0.05 16.13 7.26
N TRP A 421 -0.83 16.30 6.28
CA TRP A 421 -1.72 15.22 5.83
C TRP A 421 -0.96 14.09 5.12
N ILE A 422 0.06 14.45 4.34
CA ILE A 422 0.93 13.49 3.67
C ILE A 422 1.74 12.72 4.73
N LEU A 423 2.29 13.42 5.72
CA LEU A 423 3.02 12.79 6.82
C LEU A 423 2.13 11.86 7.65
N LEU A 424 0.89 12.25 7.95
CA LEU A 424 -0.06 11.39 8.66
C LEU A 424 -0.41 10.12 7.86
N LEU A 425 -0.63 10.25 6.55
CA LEU A 425 -0.85 9.09 5.67
C LEU A 425 0.37 8.16 5.65
N LEU A 426 1.57 8.72 5.50
CA LEU A 426 2.82 7.96 5.53
C LEU A 426 3.06 7.28 6.89
N ALA A 427 2.75 7.95 8.00
CA ALA A 427 2.81 7.38 9.34
C ALA A 427 1.78 6.25 9.52
N TYR A 428 0.57 6.39 8.96
CA TYR A 428 -0.42 5.32 8.95
C TYR A 428 0.04 4.10 8.15
N ILE A 429 0.66 4.29 6.97
CA ILE A 429 1.24 3.18 6.20
C ILE A 429 2.35 2.51 7.01
N ALA A 430 3.27 3.28 7.61
CA ALA A 430 4.32 2.75 8.48
C ALA A 430 3.74 1.99 9.69
N ALA A 431 2.61 2.47 10.24
CA ALA A 431 1.91 1.83 11.35
C ALA A 431 1.32 0.47 11.00
N ASN A 432 1.04 0.18 9.73
CA ASN A 432 0.49 -1.09 9.27
C ASN A 432 1.57 -2.07 8.78
N VAL A 433 2.85 -1.70 8.85
CA VAL A 433 3.95 -2.64 8.58
C VAL A 433 4.05 -3.59 9.76
N GLU A 434 3.88 -4.88 9.52
CA GLU A 434 3.98 -5.93 10.53
C GLU A 434 5.28 -6.72 10.34
N PRO A 435 6.00 -7.03 11.43
CA PRO A 435 7.14 -7.94 11.36
C PRO A 435 6.71 -9.29 10.80
N SER A 436 7.56 -9.90 9.98
CA SER A 436 7.36 -11.26 9.51
C SER A 436 7.71 -12.23 10.63
N TYR A 437 6.76 -13.08 11.03
CA TYR A 437 6.99 -14.16 11.99
C TYR A 437 7.25 -15.48 11.26
N GLY A 438 8.30 -16.20 11.67
CA GLY A 438 8.57 -17.56 11.20
C GLY A 438 8.13 -18.59 12.25
N VAL A 439 7.34 -19.58 11.85
CA VAL A 439 7.05 -20.73 12.71
C VAL A 439 8.29 -21.64 12.76
N ILE A 440 8.61 -22.12 13.96
CA ILE A 440 9.79 -22.93 14.27
C ILE A 440 9.57 -24.37 13.75
N TYR A 441 10.34 -24.79 12.75
CA TYR A 441 10.30 -26.16 12.22
C TYR A 441 11.70 -26.79 12.04
N ASP A 442 12.73 -26.25 12.69
CA ASP A 442 14.10 -26.76 12.57
C ASP A 442 14.57 -27.40 13.90
N ALA A 443 14.89 -28.70 13.84
CA ALA A 443 15.40 -29.47 14.97
C ALA A 443 16.74 -28.92 15.50
N LYS A 444 17.58 -28.35 14.62
CA LYS A 444 18.85 -27.73 15.00
C LYS A 444 18.67 -26.46 15.81
N LYS A 445 17.77 -25.59 15.34
CA LYS A 445 17.36 -24.37 16.07
C LYS A 445 16.75 -24.72 17.43
N SER A 446 15.90 -25.75 17.50
CA SER A 446 15.27 -26.20 18.75
C SER A 446 16.28 -26.72 19.78
N TYR A 447 17.26 -27.52 19.35
CA TYR A 447 18.30 -28.05 20.24
C TYR A 447 19.18 -26.92 20.80
N MET A 448 19.59 -25.98 19.94
CA MET A 448 20.39 -24.82 20.36
C MET A 448 19.64 -23.86 21.29
N LEU A 449 18.32 -23.72 21.17
CA LEU A 449 17.52 -22.92 22.10
C LEU A 449 17.62 -23.44 23.53
N GLY A 450 17.64 -24.76 23.74
CA GLY A 450 17.87 -25.36 25.06
C GLY A 450 19.24 -25.04 25.63
N TYR A 451 20.28 -24.98 24.78
CA TYR A 451 21.61 -24.55 25.20
C TYR A 451 21.64 -23.06 25.57
N TYR A 452 21.03 -22.21 24.74
CA TYR A 452 20.96 -20.77 25.00
C TYR A 452 20.16 -20.46 26.26
N GLU A 453 19.06 -21.16 26.54
CA GLU A 453 18.28 -20.97 27.78
C GLU A 453 19.14 -21.16 29.05
N LYS A 454 20.07 -22.12 29.04
CA LYS A 454 20.99 -22.37 30.16
C LYS A 454 22.20 -21.43 30.18
N ALA A 455 22.77 -21.13 29.02
CA ALA A 455 24.08 -20.47 28.91
C ALA A 455 24.02 -18.94 28.64
N GLU A 456 22.85 -18.38 28.31
CA GLU A 456 22.74 -16.99 27.87
C GLU A 456 23.22 -15.97 28.91
N GLY A 457 24.07 -15.04 28.44
CA GLY A 457 24.70 -14.00 29.28
C GLY A 457 26.03 -14.41 29.93
N LEU A 458 26.40 -15.70 29.89
CA LEU A 458 27.67 -16.17 30.45
C LEU A 458 28.85 -15.83 29.54
N SER A 459 29.92 -15.31 30.12
CA SER A 459 31.23 -15.21 29.48
C SER A 459 32.00 -16.53 29.64
N TYR A 460 33.15 -16.65 28.99
CA TYR A 460 34.03 -17.80 29.23
C TYR A 460 34.47 -17.86 30.70
N GLY A 461 34.15 -18.96 31.38
CA GLY A 461 34.34 -19.16 32.82
C GLY A 461 33.83 -20.53 33.26
N THR A 462 33.88 -20.82 34.55
CA THR A 462 33.52 -22.13 35.12
C THR A 462 32.08 -22.53 34.80
N GLU A 463 31.12 -21.63 34.96
CA GLU A 463 29.70 -21.91 34.71
C GLU A 463 29.41 -22.29 33.24
N LEU A 464 30.06 -21.63 32.29
CA LEU A 464 29.92 -21.97 30.87
C LEU A 464 30.59 -23.30 30.51
N ILE A 465 31.72 -23.61 31.16
CA ILE A 465 32.42 -24.89 31.00
C ILE A 465 31.55 -26.04 31.53
N ASP A 466 30.92 -25.86 32.69
CA ASP A 466 30.05 -26.87 33.30
C ASP A 466 28.84 -27.18 32.39
N ILE A 467 28.19 -26.17 31.83
CA ILE A 467 27.10 -26.36 30.85
C ILE A 467 27.60 -27.04 29.57
N TYR A 468 28.78 -26.68 29.08
CA TYR A 468 29.35 -27.36 27.91
C TYR A 468 29.63 -28.85 28.17
N ASN A 469 30.15 -29.18 29.35
CA ASN A 469 30.42 -30.55 29.75
C ASN A 469 29.13 -31.36 29.88
N GLU A 470 28.03 -30.79 30.41
CA GLU A 470 26.71 -31.45 30.45
C GLU A 470 26.27 -31.91 29.04
N TYR A 471 26.37 -31.02 28.04
CA TYR A 471 26.03 -31.36 26.65
C TYR A 471 27.01 -32.35 26.00
N ASN A 472 28.28 -32.33 26.43
CA ASN A 472 29.29 -33.29 25.97
C ASN A 472 29.00 -34.68 26.54
N ASP A 473 28.69 -34.77 27.83
CA ASP A 473 28.36 -36.03 28.51
C ASP A 473 27.06 -36.63 27.96
N GLU A 474 26.02 -35.83 27.70
CA GLU A 474 24.80 -36.28 27.01
C GLU A 474 25.08 -36.88 25.61
N TYR A 475 26.06 -36.34 24.90
CA TYR A 475 26.44 -36.82 23.58
C TYR A 475 27.27 -38.11 23.65
N GLU A 476 28.19 -38.23 24.61
CA GLU A 476 28.96 -39.46 24.86
C GLU A 476 28.03 -40.60 25.33
N ASP A 477 27.09 -40.32 26.25
CA ASP A 477 26.06 -41.28 26.68
C ASP A 477 25.21 -41.77 25.49
N PHE A 478 24.92 -40.90 24.52
CA PHE A 478 24.23 -41.29 23.29
C PHE A 478 25.09 -42.21 22.40
N LEU A 479 26.40 -41.97 22.30
CA LEU A 479 27.32 -42.82 21.54
C LEU A 479 27.43 -44.24 22.12
N ASP A 480 27.42 -44.34 23.45
CA ASP A 480 27.55 -45.61 24.17
C ASP A 480 26.27 -46.48 24.08
N ASN A 481 25.09 -45.85 23.92
CA ASN A 481 23.80 -46.53 23.93
C ASN A 481 23.15 -46.71 22.54
N ILE A 482 23.78 -46.27 21.44
CA ILE A 482 23.20 -46.38 20.10
C ILE A 482 23.31 -47.80 19.53
N ASP A 483 22.19 -48.33 19.02
CA ASP A 483 22.17 -49.60 18.29
C ASP A 483 22.61 -49.39 16.84
N TYR A 484 23.88 -49.69 16.56
CA TYR A 484 24.49 -49.57 15.24
C TYR A 484 23.88 -50.50 14.17
N SER A 485 23.07 -51.48 14.57
CA SER A 485 22.42 -52.43 13.64
C SER A 485 21.07 -51.95 13.09
N ALA A 486 20.49 -50.87 13.65
CA ALA A 486 19.19 -50.34 13.26
C ALA A 486 19.20 -49.56 11.92
N GLU A 487 18.12 -49.69 11.13
CA GLU A 487 17.93 -48.96 9.88
C GLU A 487 17.85 -47.43 10.16
N GLY A 488 18.77 -46.65 9.56
CA GLY A 488 18.87 -45.21 9.82
C GLY A 488 19.81 -44.79 10.97
N ALA A 489 20.52 -45.73 11.63
CA ALA A 489 21.47 -45.42 12.70
C ALA A 489 22.58 -44.44 12.28
N LYS A 490 23.14 -44.60 11.07
CA LYS A 490 24.16 -43.68 10.52
C LYS A 490 23.64 -42.25 10.35
N THR A 491 22.41 -42.09 9.89
CA THR A 491 21.77 -40.77 9.74
C THR A 491 21.43 -40.13 11.07
N LEU A 492 21.02 -40.93 12.07
CA LEU A 492 20.74 -40.45 13.42
C LEU A 492 22.03 -39.99 14.13
N LEU A 493 23.11 -40.78 14.00
CA LEU A 493 24.44 -40.45 14.51
C LEU A 493 24.95 -39.13 13.89
N ALA A 494 24.90 -39.02 12.57
CA ALA A 494 25.32 -37.80 11.86
C ALA A 494 24.52 -36.57 12.29
N ASN A 495 23.20 -36.71 12.48
CA ASN A 495 22.34 -35.63 12.97
C ASN A 495 22.70 -35.22 14.39
N ARG A 496 22.86 -36.17 15.32
CA ARG A 496 23.24 -35.87 16.73
C ARG A 496 24.62 -35.23 16.83
N GLN A 497 25.57 -35.71 16.03
CA GLN A 497 26.90 -35.13 15.95
C GLN A 497 26.86 -33.68 15.41
N ASP A 498 26.06 -33.40 14.38
CA ASP A 498 25.88 -32.03 13.87
C ASP A 498 25.26 -31.08 14.91
N LEU A 499 24.28 -31.57 15.68
CA LEU A 499 23.67 -30.82 16.79
C LEU A 499 24.69 -30.45 17.87
N PHE A 500 25.45 -31.43 18.38
CA PHE A 500 26.48 -31.19 19.39
C PHE A 500 27.64 -30.32 18.88
N ASN A 501 28.08 -30.54 17.64
CA ASN A 501 29.11 -29.70 17.02
C ASN A 501 28.73 -28.22 17.02
N THR A 502 27.45 -27.89 16.88
CA THR A 502 26.97 -26.50 16.92
C THR A 502 27.11 -25.87 18.30
N VAL A 503 26.88 -26.63 19.37
CA VAL A 503 27.14 -26.20 20.76
C VAL A 503 28.65 -26.00 20.96
N LYS A 504 29.46 -26.96 20.52
CA LYS A 504 30.92 -26.91 20.60
C LYS A 504 31.51 -25.72 19.83
N GLU A 505 30.97 -25.41 18.66
CA GLU A 505 31.35 -24.23 17.86
C GLU A 505 31.06 -22.93 18.62
N ASN A 506 29.86 -22.81 19.21
CA ASN A 506 29.51 -21.62 19.98
C ASN A 506 30.40 -21.44 21.22
N PHE A 507 30.61 -22.52 21.99
CA PHE A 507 31.50 -22.51 23.15
C PHE A 507 32.93 -22.09 22.77
N ASN A 508 33.50 -22.72 21.73
CA ASN A 508 34.83 -22.40 21.26
C ASN A 508 34.92 -20.97 20.73
N TYR A 509 33.86 -20.45 20.09
CA TYR A 509 33.81 -19.07 19.64
C TYR A 509 33.88 -18.09 20.81
N ILE A 510 33.08 -18.29 21.85
CA ILE A 510 33.09 -17.43 23.05
C ILE A 510 34.44 -17.50 23.77
N LYS A 511 35.03 -18.70 23.88
CA LYS A 511 36.38 -18.91 24.41
C LYS A 511 37.42 -18.10 23.63
N GLN A 512 37.47 -18.27 22.31
CA GLN A 512 38.41 -17.56 21.44
C GLN A 512 38.26 -16.04 21.48
N MET A 513 37.02 -15.54 21.59
CA MET A 513 36.79 -14.09 21.71
C MET A 513 37.29 -13.56 23.05
N ASN A 514 37.03 -14.26 24.16
CA ASN A 514 37.52 -13.88 25.49
C ASN A 514 39.05 -13.95 25.58
N GLU A 515 39.69 -14.95 24.97
CA GLU A 515 41.16 -15.04 24.85
C GLU A 515 41.76 -13.88 24.04
N LYS A 516 41.00 -13.32 23.08
CA LYS A 516 41.37 -12.09 22.34
C LYS A 516 41.10 -10.80 23.10
N GLY A 517 40.72 -10.87 24.38
CA GLY A 517 40.41 -9.72 25.24
C GLY A 517 39.03 -9.10 24.98
N ILE A 518 38.15 -9.80 24.27
CA ILE A 518 36.77 -9.36 24.01
C ILE A 518 35.87 -10.02 25.05
N SER A 519 35.16 -9.22 25.86
CA SER A 519 34.19 -9.72 26.86
C SER A 519 32.90 -10.27 26.22
N ALA A 520 33.06 -11.22 25.29
CA ALA A 520 31.97 -11.86 24.58
C ALA A 520 31.20 -12.79 25.52
N VAL A 521 29.88 -12.80 25.38
CA VAL A 521 28.96 -13.63 26.15
C VAL A 521 28.11 -14.47 25.21
N VAL A 522 27.58 -15.58 25.70
CA VAL A 522 26.61 -16.38 24.95
C VAL A 522 25.32 -15.57 24.76
N ILE A 523 24.83 -15.49 23.52
CA ILE A 523 23.57 -14.83 23.16
C ILE A 523 22.85 -15.71 22.16
N ASN A 524 21.53 -15.86 22.29
CA ASN A 524 20.69 -16.47 21.26
C ASN A 524 20.76 -15.64 19.96
N PRO A 525 21.48 -16.09 18.91
CA PRO A 525 21.69 -15.28 17.72
C PRO A 525 20.47 -15.28 16.81
N TYR A 526 19.50 -16.18 16.99
CA TYR A 526 18.41 -16.38 16.03
C TYR A 526 17.50 -15.16 15.96
N GLU A 527 17.18 -14.55 17.09
CA GLU A 527 16.29 -13.40 17.14
C GLU A 527 16.94 -12.15 16.56
N TYR A 528 18.24 -11.96 16.82
CA TYR A 528 19.02 -10.89 16.21
C TYR A 528 19.24 -11.12 14.71
N THR A 529 19.52 -12.35 14.30
CA THR A 529 19.72 -12.66 12.87
C THR A 529 18.41 -12.63 12.09
N GLU A 530 17.26 -12.91 12.69
CA GLU A 530 15.95 -12.78 12.04
C GLU A 530 15.51 -11.32 11.91
N THR A 531 15.67 -10.52 12.97
CA THR A 531 15.35 -9.08 12.96
C THR A 531 16.24 -8.29 12.00
N ILE A 532 17.52 -8.64 11.94
CA ILE A 532 18.48 -7.89 11.12
C ILE A 532 18.65 -8.55 9.72
N GLY A 533 18.31 -9.83 9.58
CA GLY A 533 18.47 -10.62 8.34
C GLY A 533 17.29 -10.57 7.37
N ASN A 534 17.28 -11.54 6.44
CA ASN A 534 16.54 -11.45 5.18
C ASN A 534 15.02 -11.30 5.32
N ARG A 535 14.46 -11.76 6.44
CA ARG A 535 13.02 -11.73 6.71
C ARG A 535 12.48 -10.31 6.79
N GLU A 536 13.21 -9.42 7.46
CA GLU A 536 12.77 -8.04 7.68
C GLU A 536 13.25 -7.05 6.61
N TRP A 537 14.08 -7.47 5.64
CA TRP A 537 14.63 -6.56 4.64
C TRP A 537 13.57 -5.79 3.87
N ASN A 538 12.48 -6.45 3.45
CA ASN A 538 11.40 -5.79 2.72
C ASN A 538 10.68 -4.74 3.58
N ASN A 539 10.45 -5.06 4.86
CA ASN A 539 9.81 -4.16 5.81
C ASN A 539 10.70 -2.94 6.10
N GLN A 540 12.00 -3.15 6.30
CA GLN A 540 12.97 -2.08 6.49
C GLN A 540 13.11 -1.19 5.25
N GLU A 541 13.11 -1.77 4.05
CA GLU A 541 13.11 -1.02 2.78
C GLU A 541 11.83 -0.19 2.61
N LEU A 542 10.66 -0.75 2.95
CA LEU A 542 9.40 -0.01 2.90
C LEU A 542 9.41 1.20 3.84
N ILE A 543 9.88 1.02 5.08
CA ILE A 543 9.99 2.11 6.06
C ILE A 543 11.03 3.15 5.64
N ALA A 544 12.16 2.72 5.07
CA ALA A 544 13.16 3.63 4.52
C ALA A 544 12.59 4.43 3.35
N MET A 545 11.84 3.80 2.44
CA MET A 545 11.16 4.47 1.33
C MET A 545 10.15 5.51 1.84
N ILE A 546 9.34 5.16 2.85
CA ILE A 546 8.39 6.09 3.50
C ILE A 546 9.12 7.33 4.03
N ASN A 547 10.25 7.14 4.70
CA ASN A 547 11.07 8.23 5.21
C ASN A 547 11.72 9.08 4.12
N VAL A 548 12.14 8.47 3.00
CA VAL A 548 12.64 9.21 1.83
C VAL A 548 11.53 10.08 1.23
N ILE A 549 10.31 9.56 1.08
CA ILE A 549 9.16 10.34 0.61
C ILE A 549 8.90 11.52 1.55
N ALA A 550 8.90 11.29 2.87
CA ALA A 550 8.71 12.34 3.85
C ALA A 550 9.79 13.43 3.75
N ALA A 551 11.07 13.05 3.66
CA ALA A 551 12.19 13.97 3.48
C ALA A 551 12.02 14.83 2.22
N ILE A 552 11.62 14.22 1.10
CA ILE A 552 11.38 14.92 -0.17
C ILE A 552 10.24 15.93 -0.02
N VAL A 553 9.09 15.50 0.50
CA VAL A 553 7.89 16.34 0.61
C VAL A 553 8.14 17.53 1.54
N ILE A 554 8.82 17.31 2.68
CA ILE A 554 9.22 18.37 3.62
C ILE A 554 10.11 19.42 2.92
N SER A 555 11.03 18.99 2.05
CA SER A 555 11.99 19.89 1.38
C SER A 555 11.49 20.52 0.08
N CYS A 556 10.45 19.98 -0.57
CA CYS A 556 9.89 20.54 -1.81
C CYS A 556 9.51 22.02 -1.70
N GLY A 557 9.01 22.45 -0.54
CA GLY A 557 8.59 23.82 -0.30
C GLY A 557 9.69 24.79 0.10
N PHE A 558 10.97 24.38 0.15
CA PHE A 558 12.05 25.17 0.73
C PHE A 558 12.17 26.60 0.16
N ILE A 559 12.21 26.77 -1.18
CA ILE A 559 12.08 28.09 -1.84
C ILE A 559 10.93 28.12 -2.85
N ALA A 560 10.48 26.95 -3.31
CA ALA A 560 9.41 26.85 -4.29
C ALA A 560 8.07 27.37 -3.74
N TYR A 561 7.86 27.27 -2.43
CA TYR A 561 6.65 27.81 -1.81
C TYR A 561 6.65 29.34 -1.79
N GLU A 562 7.78 29.99 -1.51
CA GLU A 562 7.91 31.46 -1.56
C GLU A 562 7.72 32.01 -2.98
N LYS A 563 8.09 31.22 -4.00
CA LYS A 563 7.74 31.55 -5.39
C LYS A 563 6.23 31.47 -5.60
N LYS A 564 5.59 30.41 -5.09
CA LYS A 564 4.15 30.21 -5.20
C LYS A 564 3.36 31.31 -4.47
N SER A 565 3.83 31.78 -3.32
CA SER A 565 3.19 32.85 -2.54
C SER A 565 3.61 34.27 -2.96
N MET A 566 4.47 34.41 -3.96
CA MET A 566 4.99 35.70 -4.46
C MET A 566 5.81 36.51 -3.44
N VAL A 567 6.30 35.88 -2.37
CA VAL A 567 7.09 36.54 -1.30
C VAL A 567 8.60 36.35 -1.49
N LYS A 568 9.05 35.59 -2.50
CA LYS A 568 10.47 35.30 -2.72
C LYS A 568 11.34 36.55 -2.81
N SER A 569 10.93 37.58 -3.56
CA SER A 569 11.71 38.81 -3.70
C SER A 569 11.90 39.52 -2.36
N LEU A 570 10.82 39.68 -1.59
CA LEU A 570 10.82 40.29 -0.26
C LEU A 570 11.68 39.50 0.75
N ALA A 571 11.60 38.17 0.72
CA ALA A 571 12.36 37.31 1.63
C ALA A 571 13.88 37.36 1.34
N LEU A 572 14.28 37.55 0.08
CA LEU A 572 15.68 37.53 -0.33
C LEU A 572 16.39 38.89 -0.21
N THR A 573 15.64 39.99 -0.07
CA THR A 573 16.17 41.34 0.14
C THR A 573 16.54 41.64 1.59
N GLY A 574 16.21 40.77 2.55
CA GLY A 574 16.51 40.99 3.97
C GLY A 574 18.00 40.85 4.34
N MET A 575 18.50 41.74 5.22
CA MET A 575 19.89 41.74 5.70
C MET A 575 20.32 40.40 6.33
N ASN A 576 19.38 39.68 6.97
CA ASN A 576 19.64 38.41 7.65
C ASN A 576 19.29 37.15 6.81
N ARG A 577 19.26 37.25 5.47
CA ARG A 577 18.86 36.14 4.57
C ARG A 577 19.60 34.82 4.81
N ARG A 578 20.92 34.86 5.07
CA ARG A 578 21.73 33.65 5.33
C ARG A 578 21.29 32.95 6.61
N LYS A 579 21.13 33.71 7.70
CA LYS A 579 20.61 33.20 8.98
C LYS A 579 19.21 32.61 8.81
N TRP A 580 18.37 33.21 7.97
CA TRP A 580 17.04 32.68 7.65
C TRP A 580 17.11 31.35 6.87
N LEU A 581 17.94 31.27 5.82
CA LEU A 581 18.13 30.03 5.05
C LEU A 581 18.65 28.88 5.94
N VAL A 582 19.63 29.16 6.82
CA VAL A 582 20.15 28.17 7.77
C VAL A 582 19.05 27.70 8.73
N LYS A 583 18.24 28.62 9.27
CA LYS A 583 17.11 28.24 10.12
C LYS A 583 16.10 27.37 9.39
N LYS A 584 15.81 27.64 8.12
CA LYS A 584 14.93 26.79 7.31
C LYS A 584 15.50 25.39 7.11
N LEU A 585 16.79 25.30 6.74
CA LEU A 585 17.49 24.02 6.58
C LEU A 585 17.44 23.21 7.89
N PHE A 586 17.72 23.87 9.01
CA PHE A 586 17.64 23.24 10.33
C PHE A 586 16.23 22.72 10.65
N ILE A 587 15.19 23.51 10.39
CA ILE A 587 13.81 23.14 10.69
C ILE A 587 13.34 21.97 9.83
N GLN A 588 13.65 21.94 8.53
CA GLN A 588 13.29 20.79 7.69
C GLN A 588 14.01 19.50 8.12
N SER A 589 15.27 19.60 8.54
CA SER A 589 16.05 18.45 9.01
C SER A 589 15.50 17.93 10.33
N MET A 590 15.18 18.83 11.27
CA MET A 590 14.54 18.46 12.53
C MET A 590 13.16 17.79 12.32
N LEU A 591 12.34 18.31 11.40
CA LEU A 591 11.04 17.70 11.08
C LEU A 591 11.20 16.29 10.48
N SER A 592 12.19 16.09 9.59
CA SER A 592 12.48 14.77 9.03
C SER A 592 13.05 13.81 10.06
N LEU A 593 13.89 14.28 11.00
CA LEU A 593 14.38 13.48 12.12
C LEU A 593 13.22 13.01 12.99
N LEU A 594 12.34 13.94 13.38
CA LEU A 594 11.18 13.63 14.20
C LEU A 594 10.26 12.61 13.53
N PHE A 595 10.02 12.75 12.22
CA PHE A 595 9.25 11.78 11.45
C PHE A 595 9.92 10.39 11.37
N ALA A 596 11.25 10.36 11.16
CA ALA A 596 12.02 9.12 11.19
C ALA A 596 11.99 8.43 12.55
N CYS A 597 12.14 9.17 13.64
CA CYS A 597 12.02 8.63 14.99
C CYS A 597 10.65 8.01 15.26
N ILE A 598 9.56 8.66 14.80
CA ILE A 598 8.20 8.12 14.94
C ILE A 598 8.06 6.82 14.15
N THR A 599 8.39 6.81 12.86
CA THR A 599 8.17 5.65 11.99
C THR A 599 9.04 4.45 12.36
N TYR A 600 10.35 4.66 12.55
CA TYR A 600 11.23 3.60 13.02
C TYR A 600 10.91 3.17 14.45
N GLY A 601 10.55 4.10 15.34
CA GLY A 601 10.16 3.78 16.71
C GLY A 601 8.90 2.90 16.79
N MET A 602 7.90 3.17 15.94
CA MET A 602 6.70 2.32 15.83
C MET A 602 7.05 0.91 15.37
N TYR A 603 7.95 0.77 14.39
CA TYR A 603 8.37 -0.52 13.88
C TYR A 603 9.23 -1.29 14.90
N TYR A 604 10.20 -0.66 15.55
CA TYR A 604 11.00 -1.29 16.61
C TYR A 604 10.14 -1.71 17.79
N LYS A 605 9.11 -0.94 18.16
CA LYS A 605 8.14 -1.36 19.19
C LYS A 605 7.44 -2.67 18.81
N LYS A 606 7.06 -2.84 17.55
CA LYS A 606 6.44 -4.09 17.07
C LYS A 606 7.44 -5.24 17.06
N LEU A 607 8.68 -4.99 16.63
CA LEU A 607 9.75 -5.99 16.69
C LEU A 607 9.98 -6.49 18.12
N CYS A 608 10.01 -5.61 19.12
CA CYS A 608 10.11 -6.01 20.53
C CYS A 608 8.88 -6.73 21.09
N GLY A 609 7.74 -6.69 20.37
CA GLY A 609 6.56 -7.49 20.71
C GLY A 609 6.60 -8.90 20.12
N VAL A 610 7.49 -9.15 19.16
CA VAL A 610 7.64 -10.43 18.45
C VAL A 610 8.91 -11.19 18.88
N TYR A 611 10.00 -10.46 19.14
CA TYR A 611 11.32 -10.99 19.50
C TYR A 611 11.72 -10.54 20.92
N THR A 612 12.41 -11.42 21.65
CA THR A 612 12.88 -11.28 23.03
C THR A 612 14.37 -10.94 23.12
N TYR A 613 14.68 -9.65 23.10
CA TYR A 613 16.07 -9.20 23.18
C TYR A 613 16.64 -9.25 24.60
N THR A 614 17.43 -10.26 24.90
CA THR A 614 18.25 -10.36 26.13
C THR A 614 19.67 -9.85 25.86
N ASN A 615 20.33 -9.28 26.88
CA ASN A 615 21.72 -8.83 26.82
C ASN A 615 22.07 -7.84 25.68
N ILE A 616 21.17 -6.91 25.32
CA ILE A 616 21.38 -5.91 24.25
C ILE A 616 22.57 -4.95 24.48
N THR A 617 23.09 -4.88 25.71
CA THR A 617 24.29 -4.11 26.08
C THR A 617 25.58 -4.89 25.89
N ALA A 618 25.50 -6.19 25.59
CA ALA A 618 26.67 -7.02 25.32
C ALA A 618 27.42 -6.55 24.06
N PRO A 619 28.71 -6.89 23.94
CA PRO A 619 29.49 -6.54 22.77
C PRO A 619 28.93 -7.19 21.49
N LEU A 620 28.97 -6.47 20.37
CA LEU A 620 28.44 -6.95 19.09
C LEU A 620 29.06 -8.28 18.65
N LYS A 621 30.35 -8.50 18.94
CA LYS A 621 31.07 -9.75 18.66
C LYS A 621 30.62 -10.92 19.53
N SER A 622 29.71 -10.76 20.49
CA SER A 622 29.00 -11.89 21.11
C SER A 622 28.14 -12.65 20.08
N ILE A 623 27.67 -11.97 19.03
CA ILE A 623 26.94 -12.61 17.93
C ILE A 623 27.96 -13.05 16.86
N MET A 624 28.05 -14.37 16.63
CA MET A 624 29.05 -14.98 15.75
C MET A 624 29.06 -14.41 14.31
N LEU A 625 27.90 -13.96 13.82
CA LEU A 625 27.80 -13.28 12.51
C LEU A 625 28.76 -12.09 12.40
N PHE A 626 29.04 -11.38 13.50
CA PHE A 626 29.89 -10.18 13.55
C PHE A 626 31.35 -10.44 13.90
N GLN A 627 31.81 -11.70 13.86
CA GLN A 627 33.20 -12.08 14.16
C GLN A 627 34.23 -11.21 13.43
N ASN A 628 33.98 -10.93 12.15
CA ASN A 628 34.87 -10.18 11.26
C ASN A 628 34.57 -8.67 11.21
N TYR A 629 33.64 -8.17 12.04
CA TYR A 629 33.35 -6.74 12.08
C TYR A 629 34.49 -5.97 12.76
N ILE A 630 34.89 -4.85 12.14
CA ILE A 630 36.11 -4.11 12.50
C ILE A 630 36.00 -3.54 13.92
N ILE A 631 34.83 -3.00 14.27
CA ILE A 631 34.56 -2.33 15.55
C ILE A 631 33.75 -3.29 16.42
N ASN A 632 33.82 -3.18 17.75
CA ASN A 632 33.02 -4.00 18.66
C ASN A 632 32.20 -3.13 19.63
N PRO A 633 31.23 -2.34 19.14
CA PRO A 633 30.35 -1.58 20.02
C PRO A 633 29.35 -2.52 20.71
N PRO A 634 28.64 -2.08 21.77
CA PRO A 634 27.45 -2.77 22.24
C PRO A 634 26.38 -2.91 21.15
N ILE A 635 25.56 -3.98 21.19
CA ILE A 635 24.51 -4.23 20.19
C ILE A 635 23.55 -3.03 20.07
N ILE A 636 23.15 -2.42 21.19
CA ILE A 636 22.30 -1.21 21.19
C ILE A 636 22.95 -0.02 20.48
N VAL A 637 24.26 0.19 20.66
CA VAL A 637 25.01 1.27 20.02
C VAL A 637 25.09 1.02 18.51
N TYR A 638 25.21 -0.25 18.10
CA TYR A 638 25.19 -0.62 16.69
C TYR A 638 23.85 -0.30 16.01
N ILE A 639 22.72 -0.59 16.65
CA ILE A 639 21.38 -0.23 16.14
C ILE A 639 21.26 1.30 15.98
N PHE A 640 21.80 2.05 16.93
CA PHE A 640 21.82 3.51 16.86
C PHE A 640 22.67 4.03 15.69
N ILE A 641 23.83 3.42 15.43
CA ILE A 641 24.68 3.75 14.28
C ILE A 641 23.92 3.52 12.96
N ASP A 642 23.22 2.40 12.82
CA ASP A 642 22.41 2.10 11.64
C ASP A 642 21.30 3.17 11.42
N PHE A 643 20.62 3.60 12.48
CA PHE A 643 19.66 4.71 12.40
C PHE A 643 20.33 6.03 11.97
N MET A 644 21.50 6.36 12.52
CA MET A 644 22.23 7.58 12.17
C MET A 644 22.67 7.61 10.70
N ILE A 645 23.10 6.46 10.19
CA ILE A 645 23.41 6.28 8.76
C ILE A 645 22.16 6.55 7.91
N LYS A 646 21.02 5.92 8.24
CA LYS A 646 19.75 6.16 7.53
C LYS A 646 19.39 7.64 7.52
N TYR A 647 19.53 8.31 8.66
CA TYR A 647 19.25 9.74 8.77
C TYR A 647 20.19 10.60 7.91
N MET A 648 21.48 10.26 7.82
CA MET A 648 22.43 10.95 6.94
C MET A 648 22.03 10.87 5.46
N PHE A 649 21.54 9.71 4.99
CA PHE A 649 20.99 9.58 3.64
C PHE A 649 19.78 10.51 3.42
N LEU A 650 18.87 10.57 4.41
CA LEU A 650 17.72 11.49 4.35
C LEU A 650 18.16 12.94 4.23
N LEU A 651 19.16 13.38 5.01
CA LEU A 651 19.72 14.72 4.92
C LEU A 651 20.27 15.02 3.53
N GLY A 652 21.03 14.09 2.92
CA GLY A 652 21.52 14.25 1.55
C GLY A 652 20.40 14.52 0.53
N ILE A 653 19.33 13.74 0.60
CA ILE A 653 18.15 13.88 -0.27
C ILE A 653 17.45 15.22 -0.02
N GLN A 654 17.28 15.64 1.24
CA GLN A 654 16.70 16.94 1.57
C GLN A 654 17.50 18.09 0.95
N MET A 655 18.83 18.00 0.94
CA MET A 655 19.68 19.04 0.37
C MET A 655 19.55 19.12 -1.14
N ILE A 656 19.52 17.99 -1.84
CA ILE A 656 19.22 17.92 -3.28
C ILE A 656 17.86 18.58 -3.57
N MET A 657 16.83 18.20 -2.82
CA MET A 657 15.48 18.76 -3.00
C MET A 657 15.40 20.25 -2.68
N SER A 658 16.15 20.71 -1.68
CA SER A 658 16.25 22.13 -1.34
C SER A 658 16.83 22.94 -2.51
N VAL A 659 17.87 22.43 -3.17
CA VAL A 659 18.44 23.04 -4.39
C VAL A 659 17.44 23.04 -5.53
N VAL A 660 16.78 21.91 -5.81
CA VAL A 660 15.74 21.79 -6.85
C VAL A 660 14.64 22.83 -6.64
N SER A 661 14.20 23.03 -5.39
CA SER A 661 13.16 23.99 -5.03
C SER A 661 13.51 25.45 -5.41
N ILE A 662 14.79 25.78 -5.57
CA ILE A 662 15.25 27.13 -5.96
C ILE A 662 14.91 27.44 -7.41
N TYR A 663 14.93 26.43 -8.28
CA TYR A 663 14.73 26.57 -9.73
C TYR A 663 13.33 26.21 -10.18
N VAL A 664 12.76 25.16 -9.60
CA VAL A 664 11.53 24.54 -10.08
C VAL A 664 10.30 25.16 -9.41
N LYS A 665 9.13 25.16 -10.08
CA LYS A 665 7.87 25.59 -9.43
C LYS A 665 7.42 24.55 -8.41
N TYR A 666 6.65 24.97 -7.40
CA TYR A 666 6.22 24.10 -6.29
C TYR A 666 5.60 22.77 -6.76
N SER A 667 4.73 22.79 -7.78
CA SER A 667 4.10 21.57 -8.33
C SER A 667 5.10 20.59 -8.97
N TYR A 668 6.13 21.10 -9.64
CA TYR A 668 7.12 20.27 -10.33
C TYR A 668 8.20 19.72 -9.39
N CYS A 669 8.37 20.31 -8.19
CA CYS A 669 9.31 19.78 -7.19
C CYS A 669 8.93 18.35 -6.76
N PHE A 670 7.64 18.06 -6.64
CA PHE A 670 7.14 16.71 -6.35
C PHE A 670 7.49 15.72 -7.46
N ILE A 671 7.40 16.14 -8.73
CA ILE A 671 7.74 15.28 -9.89
C ILE A 671 9.23 14.94 -9.88
N VAL A 672 10.10 15.92 -9.61
CA VAL A 672 11.55 15.67 -9.49
C VAL A 672 11.84 14.74 -8.31
N GLY A 673 11.16 14.92 -7.19
CA GLY A 673 11.27 14.03 -6.03
C GLY A 673 10.87 12.58 -6.35
N LEU A 674 9.83 12.37 -7.16
CA LEU A 674 9.43 11.02 -7.60
C LEU A 674 10.54 10.29 -8.37
N VAL A 675 11.38 11.01 -9.14
CA VAL A 675 12.50 10.39 -9.87
C VAL A 675 13.51 9.73 -8.94
N ILE A 676 13.73 10.27 -7.73
CA ILE A 676 14.66 9.71 -6.73
C ILE A 676 14.15 8.36 -6.21
N ILE A 677 12.83 8.23 -6.05
CA ILE A 677 12.18 7.03 -5.51
C ILE A 677 11.85 6.01 -6.61
N LEU A 678 11.77 6.46 -7.86
CA LEU A 678 11.38 5.67 -9.02
C LEU A 678 12.14 4.34 -9.15
N PRO A 679 13.47 4.24 -8.94
CA PRO A 679 14.16 2.95 -9.01
C PRO A 679 13.69 1.95 -7.97
N GLN A 680 13.42 2.37 -6.72
CA GLN A 680 12.86 1.48 -5.69
C GLN A 680 11.44 1.05 -6.06
N LEU A 681 10.62 1.99 -6.56
CA LEU A 681 9.26 1.67 -7.00
C LEU A 681 9.30 0.63 -8.10
N LEU A 682 10.10 0.85 -9.17
CA LEU A 682 10.26 -0.09 -10.27
C LEU A 682 10.83 -1.44 -9.81
N TYR A 683 11.73 -1.48 -8.83
CA TYR A 683 12.16 -2.73 -8.21
C TYR A 683 11.00 -3.46 -7.52
N MET A 684 10.18 -2.75 -6.74
CA MET A 684 8.98 -3.32 -6.13
C MET A 684 7.97 -3.81 -7.18
N LEU A 685 8.04 -3.29 -8.42
CA LEU A 685 7.31 -3.82 -9.59
C LEU A 685 8.00 -5.02 -10.27
N GLY A 686 9.05 -5.60 -9.71
CA GLY A 686 9.72 -6.76 -10.28
C GLY A 686 10.80 -6.47 -11.32
N PHE A 687 11.12 -5.20 -11.63
CA PHE A 687 12.32 -4.88 -12.42
C PHE A 687 13.59 -5.07 -11.57
N LYS A 688 14.06 -6.32 -11.47
CA LYS A 688 15.20 -6.71 -10.61
C LYS A 688 16.46 -5.88 -10.81
N PHE A 689 16.71 -5.36 -12.02
CA PHE A 689 17.88 -4.52 -12.29
C PHE A 689 17.82 -3.15 -11.59
N MET A 690 16.62 -2.58 -11.40
CA MET A 690 16.44 -1.27 -10.76
C MET A 690 16.84 -1.31 -9.28
N TYR A 691 16.85 -2.49 -8.67
CA TYR A 691 17.30 -2.68 -7.30
C TYR A 691 18.75 -2.21 -7.08
N LYS A 692 19.62 -2.37 -8.08
CA LYS A 692 21.02 -1.97 -8.02
C LYS A 692 21.19 -0.44 -8.04
N ILE A 693 20.19 0.30 -8.48
CA ILE A 693 20.20 1.76 -8.62
C ILE A 693 19.44 2.43 -7.47
N SER A 694 18.60 1.67 -6.77
CA SER A 694 17.77 2.18 -5.69
C SER A 694 18.60 2.68 -4.50
N ILE A 695 18.39 3.94 -4.13
CA ILE A 695 18.96 4.53 -2.90
C ILE A 695 18.44 3.80 -1.65
N VAL A 696 17.21 3.30 -1.67
CA VAL A 696 16.58 2.63 -0.52
C VAL A 696 17.34 1.36 -0.15
N LYS A 697 17.87 0.60 -1.12
CA LYS A 697 18.77 -0.54 -0.87
C LYS A 697 19.93 -0.13 0.01
N TYR A 698 20.58 0.97 -0.33
CA TYR A 698 21.77 1.46 0.34
C TYR A 698 21.49 2.22 1.63
N MET A 699 20.23 2.46 2.01
CA MET A 699 19.90 2.94 3.36
C MET A 699 19.96 1.82 4.40
N ALA A 700 19.90 0.55 3.98
CA ALA A 700 20.05 -0.60 4.87
C ALA A 700 21.53 -1.03 4.93
N PHE A 701 22.29 -0.39 5.84
CA PHE A 701 23.73 -0.64 6.01
C PHE A 701 24.03 -2.13 6.24
N PHE A 702 23.29 -2.76 7.16
CA PHE A 702 23.57 -4.13 7.56
C PHE A 702 23.37 -5.14 6.42
N ARG A 703 22.33 -4.97 5.61
CA ARG A 703 22.12 -5.80 4.43
C ARG A 703 23.30 -5.69 3.47
N CYS A 704 23.77 -4.46 3.22
CA CYS A 704 24.94 -4.22 2.35
C CYS A 704 26.22 -4.85 2.92
N TRP A 705 26.33 -4.90 4.25
CA TRP A 705 27.44 -5.55 4.94
C TRP A 705 27.39 -7.08 4.85
N ILE A 706 26.23 -7.71 5.08
CA ILE A 706 26.05 -9.18 4.89
C ILE A 706 26.32 -9.57 3.44
N GLU A 707 25.76 -8.85 2.46
CA GLU A 707 25.96 -9.17 1.04
C GLU A 707 27.46 -9.12 0.67
N SER A 708 28.26 -8.30 1.39
CA SER A 708 29.72 -8.17 1.30
C SER A 708 30.25 -7.89 -0.12
N GLY A 709 31.57 -7.84 -0.29
CA GLY A 709 32.23 -7.65 -1.60
C GLY A 709 31.84 -6.35 -2.32
N ARG A 710 31.41 -6.48 -3.60
CA ARG A 710 31.11 -5.35 -4.50
C ARG A 710 29.96 -4.46 -3.98
N THR A 711 28.98 -5.02 -3.26
CA THR A 711 27.87 -4.24 -2.70
C THR A 711 28.37 -3.23 -1.67
N MET A 712 29.30 -3.65 -0.81
CA MET A 712 29.88 -2.78 0.22
C MET A 712 30.75 -1.67 -0.38
N THR A 713 31.49 -1.96 -1.45
CA THR A 713 32.26 -0.93 -2.18
C THR A 713 31.35 0.15 -2.76
N VAL A 714 30.23 -0.25 -3.38
CA VAL A 714 29.24 0.69 -3.94
C VAL A 714 28.57 1.50 -2.83
N TYR A 715 28.25 0.87 -1.70
CA TYR A 715 27.69 1.55 -0.53
C TYR A 715 28.60 2.69 -0.03
N TRP A 716 29.91 2.42 0.14
CA TRP A 716 30.86 3.45 0.60
C TRP A 716 31.01 4.59 -0.41
N PHE A 717 31.04 4.26 -1.70
CA PHE A 717 31.08 5.25 -2.77
C PHE A 717 29.86 6.17 -2.77
N LEU A 718 28.65 5.60 -2.67
CA LEU A 718 27.39 6.35 -2.57
C LEU A 718 27.33 7.22 -1.32
N THR A 719 27.78 6.67 -0.18
CA THR A 719 27.86 7.41 1.08
C THR A 719 28.76 8.64 0.95
N GLY A 720 29.94 8.48 0.33
CA GLY A 720 30.86 9.58 0.04
C GLY A 720 30.23 10.65 -0.86
N ILE A 721 29.53 10.24 -1.93
CA ILE A 721 28.80 11.17 -2.82
C ILE A 721 27.75 11.95 -2.04
N ILE A 722 26.96 11.28 -1.21
CA ILE A 722 25.88 11.92 -0.44
C ILE A 722 26.43 12.98 0.51
N ILE A 723 27.55 12.69 1.19
CA ILE A 723 28.21 13.65 2.08
C ILE A 723 28.72 14.85 1.27
N LEU A 724 29.41 14.61 0.15
CA LEU A 724 29.92 15.68 -0.72
C LEU A 724 28.79 16.55 -1.28
N VAL A 725 27.71 15.93 -1.75
CA VAL A 725 26.52 16.62 -2.24
C VAL A 725 25.86 17.43 -1.13
N GLY A 726 25.76 16.88 0.09
CA GLY A 726 25.21 17.59 1.25
C GLY A 726 26.02 18.84 1.58
N ILE A 727 27.35 18.73 1.66
CA ILE A 727 28.25 19.86 1.93
C ILE A 727 28.19 20.89 0.79
N GLY A 728 28.33 20.43 -0.46
CA GLY A 728 28.29 21.28 -1.65
C GLY A 728 26.97 22.03 -1.81
N ALA A 729 25.84 21.35 -1.61
CA ALA A 729 24.52 21.96 -1.64
C ALA A 729 24.33 22.98 -0.50
N THR A 730 24.86 22.72 0.70
CA THR A 730 24.82 23.69 1.81
C THR A 730 25.52 24.98 1.44
N ILE A 731 26.77 24.87 0.98
CA ILE A 731 27.60 26.01 0.56
C ILE A 731 26.91 26.76 -0.59
N TYR A 732 26.35 26.01 -1.54
CA TYR A 732 25.63 26.55 -2.68
C TYR A 732 24.41 27.38 -2.25
N ILE A 733 23.53 26.82 -1.42
CA ILE A 733 22.32 27.49 -0.93
C ILE A 733 22.67 28.77 -0.17
N MET A 734 23.76 28.77 0.60
CA MET A 734 24.24 29.96 1.34
C MET A 734 24.72 31.09 0.42
N ASN A 735 25.12 30.76 -0.83
CA ASN A 735 25.80 31.69 -1.73
C ASN A 735 24.98 32.09 -2.98
N VAL A 736 24.02 31.26 -3.41
CA VAL A 736 23.27 31.45 -4.67
C VAL A 736 22.52 32.79 -4.78
N PHE A 737 22.16 33.39 -3.65
CA PHE A 737 21.44 34.67 -3.60
C PHE A 737 22.33 35.89 -3.34
N GLN A 738 23.66 35.75 -3.37
CA GLN A 738 24.57 36.87 -3.18
C GLN A 738 24.75 37.74 -4.42
N HIS A 739 24.90 37.14 -5.61
CA HIS A 739 25.20 37.88 -6.85
C HIS A 739 24.05 38.78 -7.34
N LYS A 740 22.78 38.42 -7.08
CA LYS A 740 21.63 39.25 -7.49
C LYS A 740 21.51 40.57 -6.72
N ALA A 741 22.11 40.67 -5.54
CA ALA A 741 22.10 41.91 -4.76
C ALA A 741 23.13 42.94 -5.24
N VAL A 742 24.24 42.50 -5.84
CA VAL A 742 25.30 43.39 -6.33
C VAL A 742 24.88 44.11 -7.62
N ILE A 743 24.19 43.41 -8.52
CA ILE A 743 23.69 43.98 -9.78
C ILE A 743 22.66 45.11 -9.50
N ASN A 744 21.68 44.85 -8.63
CA ASN A 744 20.67 45.86 -8.26
C ASN A 744 21.23 47.04 -7.45
N LYS A 745 22.39 46.90 -6.80
CA LYS A 745 23.02 47.99 -6.05
C LYS A 745 23.79 48.92 -6.99
N ASN A 746 24.49 48.35 -7.96
CA ASN A 746 25.20 49.13 -8.99
C ASN A 746 24.25 49.88 -9.93
N ASP A 747 23.05 49.35 -10.20
CA ASP A 747 22.03 50.05 -11.01
C ASP A 747 21.37 51.22 -10.26
N LYS A 748 21.29 51.15 -8.92
CA LYS A 748 20.79 52.26 -8.07
C LYS A 748 21.82 53.33 -7.77
N GLU A 749 23.11 53.03 -7.86
CA GLU A 749 24.19 54.02 -7.75
C GLU A 749 24.49 54.67 -9.12
N ARG A 750 23.86 54.21 -10.20
CA ARG A 750 23.95 54.76 -11.57
C ARG A 750 22.68 55.47 -12.06
N SER A 751 21.64 55.58 -11.22
CA SER A 751 20.42 56.36 -11.46
C SER A 751 20.29 57.44 -10.40
#